data_AF-A0A917T4A3-F1
#
_entry.id   AF-A0A917T4A3-F1
#
_cell.length_a   1.000
_cell.length_b   1.000
_cell.length_c   1.000
_cell.angle_alpha   90.00
_cell.angle_beta   90.00
_cell.angle_gamma   90.00
#
_symmetry.space_group_name_H-M   'P 1'
#
loop_
_entity.id
_entity.type
_entity.pdbx_description
1 polymer ?
#
loop_
_entity_poly.entity_id
_entity_poly.type
_entity_poly.pdbx_seq_one_letter_code
_entity_poly.pdbx_strand_id
1 'polypeptide(L)'
;MTPTRSRPRLRLGLAALATVLVAAGIAFVSMSTASAATVGAITGYGGKCVDVAAASSANGTQVQLYTCNGTAAQQWTVGDDGTIRALGKCLDVAAASSANGTKVQIYDCNGTAAQSWSRNSDGTLRALGKCLDATGPSSADGTPLQIWDCFASANQQWTLPGGTTPPTSTPPSNGTNPDLGPNVSIFDPSMSAATIQSRLNQVFNSQVTNQFGTQRYALLFKPGTYNVDANVGFYTQVAGLGLSPDQVTINGAVHAEADWWPDGSQNATQNFWRSAENLSVTPNGGLDRWAVSQAAPYRRMHVRGNLALSDGGWSSGGWISDSKIDGQIQSGSQQQWITRNSAIGSWSGSNWNQVFVGTSGAPANSFPNPPFTTVGSTPVVREKPFLYVDGAGAYQVFVPALRTNSSGNSWQSGTTAGSSLPISQFYIVKAGATAASINAALAAGQNLLFTPGVYHVNDTIRITRPNTVVLGLGLATILPDNGVTAMTVADVDGVKVAGILFDAGTVNSPVLMEVGPSGSSADHSANPTSLHDVFFRVGGSVAGKATVSLRVNSNNVIGDHMWIWRADHGNGGTVGWTINTGANGLVVNGNNVTMYGLFVEHYQQYQVIWNGNGGRTYFFQNEIPYDVPNQASWSSGGGAQGWAAYKVANSVTTHEAWGLGSYCYFSTNPSVVLGHSFEVPQTANVKFHNMVTVSLGGTGTIAHIINNTGGPSNSSTNVANWVNFP
;
A
#
# COMPACT_ATOMS: atom_id res chain seq x y z
N MET A 1 65.56 -66.91 -9.69
CA MET A 1 65.69 -67.94 -8.64
C MET A 1 64.32 -68.24 -8.09
N THR A 2 63.90 -69.47 -8.37
CA THR A 2 62.82 -70.30 -7.83
C THR A 2 62.61 -70.20 -6.29
N PRO A 3 61.53 -70.77 -5.69
CA PRO A 3 60.12 -70.78 -6.11
C PRO A 3 59.06 -70.95 -4.96
N THR A 4 57.76 -70.71 -5.27
CA THR A 4 56.55 -71.59 -5.08
C THR A 4 56.20 -72.28 -3.73
N ARG A 5 54.96 -72.73 -3.38
CA ARG A 5 53.73 -73.19 -4.09
C ARG A 5 52.62 -73.43 -3.01
N SER A 6 51.36 -73.00 -3.17
CA SER A 6 50.17 -73.68 -3.77
C SER A 6 49.34 -74.61 -2.84
N ARG A 7 48.05 -74.28 -2.56
CA ARG A 7 46.76 -74.88 -3.07
C ARG A 7 46.28 -76.15 -2.32
N PRO A 8 44.98 -76.60 -2.33
CA PRO A 8 43.94 -76.50 -3.41
C PRO A 8 42.43 -76.31 -2.97
N ARG A 9 41.53 -75.84 -3.88
CA ARG A 9 40.33 -76.46 -4.56
C ARG A 9 39.12 -76.86 -3.66
N LEU A 10 37.83 -76.62 -3.96
CA LEU A 10 36.96 -77.17 -5.03
C LEU A 10 35.53 -76.50 -4.95
N ARG A 11 34.94 -75.97 -6.06
CA ARG A 11 33.72 -76.38 -6.82
C ARG A 11 32.28 -76.17 -6.25
N LEU A 12 31.47 -75.55 -7.14
CA LEU A 12 30.04 -75.76 -7.51
C LEU A 12 28.88 -75.26 -6.62
N GLY A 13 27.91 -74.59 -7.27
CA GLY A 13 26.47 -74.72 -6.96
C GLY A 13 25.64 -73.43 -6.94
N LEU A 14 24.89 -73.17 -8.01
CA LEU A 14 23.75 -72.23 -8.04
C LEU A 14 22.58 -72.80 -7.21
N ALA A 15 21.94 -72.00 -6.35
CA ALA A 15 20.49 -72.05 -6.09
C ALA A 15 20.04 -70.78 -5.35
N ALA A 16 19.02 -70.13 -5.91
CA ALA A 16 18.38 -68.92 -5.40
C ALA A 16 17.61 -69.17 -4.09
N LEU A 17 17.49 -68.15 -3.23
CA LEU A 17 16.29 -67.94 -2.40
C LEU A 17 16.24 -66.49 -1.86
N ALA A 18 15.17 -65.79 -2.24
CA ALA A 18 14.51 -64.61 -1.67
C ALA A 18 15.27 -63.69 -0.68
N THR A 19 15.56 -62.47 -1.14
CA THR A 19 15.77 -61.29 -0.29
C THR A 19 14.43 -60.79 0.26
N VAL A 20 14.22 -60.87 1.58
CA VAL A 20 13.28 -60.00 2.31
C VAL A 20 14.12 -58.95 3.03
N LEU A 21 14.24 -57.77 2.42
CA LEU A 21 14.70 -56.56 3.09
C LEU A 21 13.46 -55.74 3.45
N VAL A 22 13.12 -55.71 4.74
CA VAL A 22 12.16 -54.75 5.30
C VAL A 22 12.86 -53.39 5.32
N ALA A 23 12.66 -52.61 4.27
CA ALA A 23 12.93 -51.18 4.28
C ALA A 23 11.73 -50.47 4.95
N ALA A 24 11.91 -50.01 6.17
CA ALA A 24 10.98 -49.08 6.81
C ALA A 24 11.09 -47.72 6.12
N GLY A 25 10.40 -47.58 4.98
CA GLY A 25 10.12 -46.29 4.37
C GLY A 25 9.02 -45.60 5.18
N ILE A 26 9.39 -44.64 6.01
CA ILE A 26 8.44 -43.65 6.52
C ILE A 26 8.10 -42.76 5.32
N ALA A 27 6.99 -43.07 4.65
CA ALA A 27 6.38 -42.16 3.70
C ALA A 27 5.91 -40.93 4.49
N PHE A 28 6.48 -39.77 4.18
CA PHE A 28 5.85 -38.50 4.50
C PHE A 28 4.51 -38.47 3.76
N VAL A 29 3.43 -38.74 4.48
CA VAL A 29 2.10 -38.34 4.02
C VAL A 29 2.10 -36.82 4.15
N SER A 30 2.26 -36.13 3.02
CA SER A 30 1.85 -34.75 2.89
C SER A 30 0.34 -34.72 3.14
N MET A 31 -0.07 -34.44 4.38
CA MET A 31 -1.41 -33.95 4.62
C MET A 31 -1.45 -32.55 4.02
N SER A 32 -1.91 -32.45 2.77
CA SER A 32 -2.43 -31.20 2.27
C SER A 32 -3.55 -30.77 3.21
N THR A 33 -3.39 -29.62 3.84
CA THR A 33 -4.53 -28.91 4.40
C THR A 33 -5.48 -28.63 3.24
N ALA A 34 -6.57 -29.39 3.16
CA ALA A 34 -7.63 -29.12 2.20
C ALA A 34 -8.17 -27.71 2.47
N SER A 35 -7.88 -26.77 1.56
CA SER A 35 -8.63 -25.53 1.49
C SER A 35 -10.10 -25.90 1.23
N ALA A 36 -11.03 -25.32 1.98
CA ALA A 36 -12.44 -25.66 1.84
C ALA A 36 -12.93 -25.31 0.43
N ALA A 37 -13.40 -26.31 -0.34
CA ALA A 37 -14.06 -26.09 -1.61
C ALA A 37 -15.24 -25.13 -1.41
N THR A 38 -15.29 -24.06 -2.21
CA THR A 38 -16.30 -23.01 -2.05
C THR A 38 -17.63 -23.50 -2.63
N VAL A 39 -18.69 -23.42 -1.84
CA VAL A 39 -20.05 -23.84 -2.21
C VAL A 39 -20.96 -22.62 -2.30
N GLY A 40 -21.73 -22.50 -3.37
CA GLY A 40 -22.72 -21.44 -3.50
C GLY A 40 -23.29 -21.30 -4.91
N ALA A 41 -23.98 -20.19 -5.17
CA ALA A 41 -24.45 -19.85 -6.51
C ALA A 41 -23.32 -19.40 -7.44
N ILE A 42 -23.34 -19.89 -8.68
CA ILE A 42 -22.63 -19.25 -9.79
C ILE A 42 -23.63 -18.29 -10.44
N THR A 43 -23.33 -17.00 -10.45
CA THR A 43 -24.19 -15.97 -11.06
C THR A 43 -23.56 -15.44 -12.35
N GLY A 44 -24.38 -15.02 -13.30
CA GLY A 44 -23.89 -14.53 -14.59
C GLY A 44 -24.87 -13.59 -15.27
N TYR A 45 -25.07 -13.80 -16.57
CA TYR A 45 -25.86 -12.94 -17.44
C TYR A 45 -27.24 -12.58 -16.85
N GLY A 46 -27.55 -11.28 -16.79
CA GLY A 46 -28.80 -10.77 -16.23
C GLY A 46 -28.98 -11.00 -14.72
N GLY A 47 -27.90 -11.27 -13.97
CA GLY A 47 -27.94 -11.57 -12.55
C GLY A 47 -28.56 -12.94 -12.22
N LYS A 48 -28.70 -13.81 -13.23
CA LYS A 48 -29.29 -15.14 -13.10
C LYS A 48 -28.27 -16.15 -12.59
N CYS A 49 -28.78 -17.23 -12.01
CA CYS A 49 -27.96 -18.33 -11.51
C CYS A 49 -27.78 -19.39 -12.59
N VAL A 50 -26.60 -20.00 -12.64
CA VAL A 50 -26.37 -21.27 -13.33
C VAL A 50 -27.19 -22.35 -12.60
N ASP A 51 -28.11 -22.98 -13.31
CA ASP A 51 -29.18 -23.80 -12.76
C ASP A 51 -29.25 -25.16 -13.48
N VAL A 52 -29.42 -26.24 -12.73
CA VAL A 52 -29.72 -27.55 -13.30
C VAL A 52 -31.22 -27.64 -13.60
N ALA A 53 -31.58 -27.78 -14.88
CA ALA A 53 -32.97 -27.71 -15.31
C ALA A 53 -33.89 -28.69 -14.55
N ALA A 54 -34.99 -28.16 -14.02
CA ALA A 54 -35.98 -28.88 -13.22
C ALA A 54 -35.40 -29.59 -11.96
N ALA A 55 -34.21 -29.19 -11.49
CA ALA A 55 -33.47 -29.85 -10.42
C ALA A 55 -33.26 -31.37 -10.64
N SER A 56 -33.30 -31.81 -11.90
CA SER A 56 -33.12 -33.21 -12.26
C SER A 56 -31.66 -33.63 -12.09
N SER A 57 -31.42 -34.69 -11.32
CA SER A 57 -30.09 -35.29 -11.15
C SER A 57 -29.75 -36.34 -12.22
N ALA A 58 -30.56 -36.49 -13.27
CA ALA A 58 -30.26 -37.43 -14.36
C ALA A 58 -29.06 -36.97 -15.20
N ASN A 59 -28.20 -37.90 -15.62
CA ASN A 59 -27.12 -37.61 -16.57
C ASN A 59 -27.68 -37.03 -17.86
N GLY A 60 -27.02 -36.00 -18.36
CA GLY A 60 -27.44 -35.28 -19.56
C GLY A 60 -28.51 -34.21 -19.33
N THR A 61 -28.88 -33.92 -18.08
CA THR A 61 -29.78 -32.80 -17.76
C THR A 61 -29.13 -31.48 -18.18
N GLN A 62 -29.88 -30.64 -18.91
CA GLN A 62 -29.44 -29.33 -19.40
C GLN A 62 -29.11 -28.39 -18.24
N VAL A 63 -28.01 -27.64 -18.35
CA VAL A 63 -27.75 -26.49 -17.48
C VAL A 63 -28.30 -25.23 -18.15
N GLN A 64 -28.97 -24.39 -17.40
CA GLN A 64 -29.69 -23.22 -17.89
C GLN A 64 -29.43 -22.00 -17.00
N LEU A 65 -29.86 -20.82 -17.45
CA LEU A 65 -30.07 -19.67 -16.57
C LEU A 65 -31.44 -19.77 -15.92
N TYR A 66 -31.49 -19.47 -14.63
CA TYR A 66 -32.75 -19.34 -13.90
C TYR A 66 -32.64 -18.26 -12.83
N THR A 67 -33.78 -17.69 -12.45
CA THR A 67 -33.86 -16.78 -11.29
C THR A 67 -33.24 -17.47 -10.07
N CYS A 68 -32.33 -16.77 -9.40
CA CYS A 68 -31.69 -17.30 -8.20
C CYS A 68 -32.76 -17.58 -7.13
N ASN A 69 -32.93 -18.85 -6.78
CA ASN A 69 -33.98 -19.37 -5.89
C ASN A 69 -33.41 -20.17 -4.71
N GLY A 70 -32.08 -20.32 -4.64
CA GLY A 70 -31.38 -20.95 -3.51
C GLY A 70 -31.49 -22.47 -3.43
N THR A 71 -32.19 -23.12 -4.37
CA THR A 71 -32.33 -24.58 -4.40
C THR A 71 -31.01 -25.29 -4.68
N ALA A 72 -30.92 -26.59 -4.36
CA ALA A 72 -29.74 -27.39 -4.61
C ALA A 72 -29.32 -27.45 -6.10
N ALA A 73 -30.25 -27.16 -7.02
CA ALA A 73 -29.98 -27.05 -8.46
C ALA A 73 -29.07 -25.85 -8.82
N GLN A 74 -28.89 -24.91 -7.89
CA GLN A 74 -28.07 -23.70 -8.05
C GLN A 74 -26.90 -23.66 -7.07
N GLN A 75 -26.75 -24.68 -6.21
CA GLN A 75 -25.63 -24.78 -5.28
C GLN A 75 -24.50 -25.56 -5.94
N TRP A 76 -23.49 -24.83 -6.41
CA TRP A 76 -22.32 -25.38 -7.07
C TRP A 76 -21.12 -25.43 -6.12
N THR A 77 -20.48 -26.58 -6.06
CA THR A 77 -19.16 -26.75 -5.44
C THR A 77 -18.09 -26.54 -6.52
N VAL A 78 -17.21 -25.58 -6.26
CA VAL A 78 -16.12 -25.20 -7.15
C VAL A 78 -14.84 -25.87 -6.63
N GLY A 79 -14.47 -27.02 -7.21
CA GLY A 79 -13.40 -27.89 -6.68
C GLY A 79 -12.00 -27.56 -7.20
N ASP A 80 -10.96 -27.65 -6.38
CA ASP A 80 -9.58 -27.31 -6.78
C ASP A 80 -8.99 -28.27 -7.85
N ASP A 81 -9.69 -29.37 -8.15
CA ASP A 81 -9.37 -30.32 -9.21
C ASP A 81 -9.88 -29.90 -10.60
N GLY A 82 -10.39 -28.67 -10.73
CA GLY A 82 -10.91 -28.12 -11.98
C GLY A 82 -12.34 -28.55 -12.29
N THR A 83 -13.01 -29.33 -11.44
CA THR A 83 -14.42 -29.67 -11.62
C THR A 83 -15.34 -28.61 -10.99
N ILE A 84 -16.55 -28.48 -11.54
CA ILE A 84 -17.64 -27.67 -10.98
C ILE A 84 -18.82 -28.63 -10.79
N ARG A 85 -19.37 -28.73 -9.58
CA ARG A 85 -20.29 -29.81 -9.21
C ARG A 85 -21.61 -29.33 -8.63
N ALA A 86 -22.72 -29.91 -9.05
CA ALA A 86 -24.04 -29.72 -8.43
C ALA A 86 -24.80 -31.05 -8.44
N LEU A 87 -25.67 -31.27 -7.45
CA LEU A 87 -26.48 -32.48 -7.33
C LEU A 87 -25.66 -33.79 -7.38
N GLY A 88 -24.41 -33.76 -6.89
CA GLY A 88 -23.49 -34.91 -6.91
C GLY A 88 -22.89 -35.23 -8.28
N LYS A 89 -23.03 -34.34 -9.27
CA LYS A 89 -22.57 -34.52 -10.66
C LYS A 89 -21.67 -33.36 -11.11
N CYS A 90 -20.94 -33.53 -12.19
CA CYS A 90 -20.02 -32.54 -12.75
C CYS A 90 -20.67 -31.75 -13.90
N LEU A 91 -20.32 -30.46 -14.00
CA LEU A 91 -20.60 -29.60 -15.16
C LEU A 91 -19.82 -30.13 -16.37
N ASP A 92 -20.54 -30.52 -17.42
CA ASP A 92 -20.06 -31.37 -18.49
C ASP A 92 -20.40 -30.78 -19.86
N VAL A 93 -19.45 -30.81 -20.80
CA VAL A 93 -19.69 -30.50 -22.21
C VAL A 93 -20.11 -31.77 -22.94
N ALA A 94 -21.34 -31.78 -23.49
CA ALA A 94 -21.93 -32.97 -24.07
C ALA A 94 -21.05 -33.63 -25.15
N ALA A 95 -20.83 -34.94 -25.00
CA ALA A 95 -20.01 -35.77 -25.88
C ALA A 95 -18.55 -35.28 -26.08
N ALA A 96 -18.04 -34.43 -25.18
CA ALA A 96 -16.72 -33.79 -25.30
C ALA A 96 -16.49 -33.07 -26.65
N SER A 97 -17.58 -32.60 -27.28
CA SER A 97 -17.51 -31.85 -28.54
C SER A 97 -17.02 -30.43 -28.27
N SER A 98 -16.07 -29.95 -29.07
CA SER A 98 -15.56 -28.57 -29.04
C SER A 98 -16.26 -27.62 -30.02
N ALA A 99 -17.35 -28.07 -30.67
CA ALA A 99 -18.13 -27.25 -31.59
C ALA A 99 -18.92 -26.15 -30.84
N ASN A 100 -18.99 -24.95 -31.41
CA ASN A 100 -19.84 -23.87 -30.88
C ASN A 100 -21.30 -24.33 -30.82
N GLY A 101 -21.99 -23.97 -29.75
CA GLY A 101 -23.37 -24.38 -29.50
C GLY A 101 -23.50 -25.77 -28.88
N THR A 102 -22.39 -26.44 -28.55
CA THR A 102 -22.46 -27.71 -27.82
C THR A 102 -23.08 -27.48 -26.45
N LYS A 103 -24.08 -28.30 -26.12
CA LYS A 103 -24.83 -28.29 -24.87
C LYS A 103 -23.91 -28.47 -23.65
N VAL A 104 -24.12 -27.64 -22.62
CA VAL A 104 -23.59 -27.87 -21.28
C VAL A 104 -24.66 -28.56 -20.42
N GLN A 105 -24.24 -29.63 -19.75
CA GLN A 105 -25.11 -30.54 -19.00
C GLN A 105 -24.49 -30.90 -17.65
N ILE A 106 -25.21 -31.62 -16.81
CA ILE A 106 -24.60 -32.38 -15.71
C ILE A 106 -24.40 -33.85 -16.11
N TYR A 107 -23.29 -34.44 -15.69
CA TYR A 107 -22.98 -35.84 -15.91
C TYR A 107 -22.18 -36.42 -14.74
N ASP A 108 -22.18 -37.74 -14.58
CA ASP A 108 -21.31 -38.40 -13.62
C ASP A 108 -19.86 -37.96 -13.82
N CYS A 109 -19.20 -37.61 -12.71
CA CYS A 109 -17.81 -37.17 -12.75
C CYS A 109 -16.93 -38.31 -13.25
N ASN A 110 -16.33 -38.15 -14.43
CA ASN A 110 -15.62 -39.20 -15.17
C ASN A 110 -14.16 -38.84 -15.49
N GLY A 111 -13.69 -37.67 -15.04
CA GLY A 111 -12.29 -37.25 -15.15
C GLY A 111 -11.85 -36.83 -16.57
N THR A 112 -12.79 -36.72 -17.52
CA THR A 112 -12.48 -36.27 -18.89
C THR A 112 -12.30 -34.76 -18.98
N ALA A 113 -11.65 -34.29 -20.04
CA ALA A 113 -11.48 -32.86 -20.30
C ALA A 113 -12.82 -32.10 -20.51
N ALA A 114 -13.91 -32.81 -20.79
CA ALA A 114 -15.26 -32.23 -20.89
C ALA A 114 -15.79 -31.70 -19.54
N GLN A 115 -15.17 -32.09 -18.43
CA GLN A 115 -15.56 -31.72 -17.06
C GLN A 115 -14.49 -30.88 -16.35
N SER A 116 -13.40 -30.54 -17.06
CA SER A 116 -12.31 -29.72 -16.54
C SER A 116 -12.48 -28.28 -16.99
N TRP A 117 -12.80 -27.41 -16.04
CA TRP A 117 -13.10 -26.00 -16.25
C TRP A 117 -11.99 -25.12 -15.67
N SER A 118 -11.37 -24.33 -16.53
CA SER A 118 -10.45 -23.26 -16.12
C SER A 118 -11.24 -22.01 -15.72
N ARG A 119 -10.82 -21.40 -14.62
CA ARG A 119 -11.39 -20.18 -14.05
C ARG A 119 -10.45 -19.04 -14.39
N ASN A 120 -10.91 -18.09 -15.18
CA ASN A 120 -10.05 -17.04 -15.70
C ASN A 120 -10.35 -15.72 -15.00
N SER A 121 -9.31 -14.88 -14.85
CA SER A 121 -9.42 -13.56 -14.21
C SER A 121 -10.29 -12.56 -14.99
N ASP A 122 -10.60 -12.87 -16.25
CA ASP A 122 -11.55 -12.14 -17.10
C ASP A 122 -13.02 -12.50 -16.83
N GLY A 123 -13.30 -13.37 -15.85
CA GLY A 123 -14.64 -13.81 -15.48
C GLY A 123 -15.18 -14.96 -16.33
N THR A 124 -14.41 -15.51 -17.27
CA THR A 124 -14.85 -16.63 -18.10
C THR A 124 -14.56 -18.00 -17.47
N LEU A 125 -15.49 -18.94 -17.66
CA LEU A 125 -15.28 -20.37 -17.40
C LEU A 125 -15.02 -21.08 -18.71
N ARG A 126 -13.88 -21.78 -18.83
CA ARG A 126 -13.49 -22.41 -20.11
C ARG A 126 -13.25 -23.90 -20.00
N ALA A 127 -13.81 -24.66 -20.94
CA ALA A 127 -13.57 -26.08 -21.15
C ALA A 127 -13.36 -26.33 -22.65
N LEU A 128 -12.49 -27.28 -23.01
CA LEU A 128 -12.20 -27.64 -24.41
C LEU A 128 -11.82 -26.44 -25.31
N GLY A 129 -11.18 -25.41 -24.75
CA GLY A 129 -10.79 -24.18 -25.46
C GLY A 129 -11.93 -23.18 -25.74
N LYS A 130 -13.11 -23.39 -25.17
CA LYS A 130 -14.33 -22.60 -25.38
C LYS A 130 -14.89 -22.08 -24.06
N CYS A 131 -15.69 -21.01 -24.11
CA CYS A 131 -16.28 -20.37 -22.94
C CYS A 131 -17.69 -20.88 -22.65
N LEU A 132 -18.05 -21.01 -21.37
CA LEU A 132 -19.44 -21.18 -20.93
C LEU A 132 -20.24 -19.94 -21.35
N ASP A 133 -21.33 -20.16 -22.05
CA ASP A 133 -22.07 -19.14 -22.79
C ASP A 133 -23.58 -19.30 -22.57
N ALA A 134 -24.27 -18.21 -22.26
CA ALA A 134 -25.73 -18.17 -22.29
C ALA A 134 -26.23 -17.92 -23.72
N THR A 135 -26.99 -18.89 -24.26
CA THR A 135 -27.42 -18.90 -25.66
C THR A 135 -28.24 -17.66 -26.02
N GLY A 136 -27.95 -17.06 -27.19
CA GLY A 136 -28.78 -16.00 -27.78
C GLY A 136 -28.79 -14.70 -26.97
N PRO A 137 -27.64 -14.33 -26.35
CA PRO A 137 -27.54 -13.45 -25.17
C PRO A 137 -28.88 -13.14 -24.47
N SER A 138 -29.55 -14.19 -23.99
CA SER A 138 -30.87 -14.09 -23.35
C SER A 138 -30.76 -14.28 -21.85
N SER A 139 -31.42 -13.41 -21.08
CA SER A 139 -31.51 -13.52 -19.61
C SER A 139 -32.85 -14.08 -19.14
N ALA A 140 -33.66 -14.65 -20.05
CA ALA A 140 -34.92 -15.31 -19.71
C ALA A 140 -34.67 -16.60 -18.91
N ASP A 141 -35.54 -16.90 -17.96
CA ASP A 141 -35.51 -18.16 -17.23
C ASP A 141 -35.69 -19.33 -18.20
N GLY A 142 -34.82 -20.33 -18.09
CA GLY A 142 -34.75 -21.45 -19.03
C GLY A 142 -33.82 -21.24 -20.22
N THR A 143 -33.09 -20.11 -20.31
CA THR A 143 -32.08 -19.93 -21.37
C THR A 143 -31.00 -21.02 -21.24
N PRO A 144 -30.78 -21.87 -22.26
CA PRO A 144 -29.78 -22.93 -22.18
C PRO A 144 -28.35 -22.37 -22.08
N LEU A 145 -27.49 -23.05 -21.34
CA LEU A 145 -26.05 -22.84 -21.40
C LEU A 145 -25.40 -23.80 -22.41
N GLN A 146 -24.44 -23.26 -23.14
CA GLN A 146 -23.67 -23.92 -24.17
C GLN A 146 -22.19 -23.55 -24.02
N ILE A 147 -21.33 -24.14 -24.84
CA ILE A 147 -19.98 -23.60 -25.09
C ILE A 147 -19.94 -22.81 -26.40
N TRP A 148 -19.17 -21.74 -26.40
CA TRP A 148 -18.96 -20.89 -27.58
C TRP A 148 -17.54 -20.32 -27.60
N ASP A 149 -17.12 -19.76 -28.74
CA ASP A 149 -15.88 -18.97 -28.81
C ASP A 149 -15.86 -17.87 -27.74
N CYS A 150 -14.69 -17.67 -27.15
CA CYS A 150 -14.51 -16.72 -26.07
C CYS A 150 -14.41 -15.28 -26.59
N PHE A 151 -15.41 -14.47 -26.28
CA PHE A 151 -15.43 -13.03 -26.58
C PHE A 151 -15.41 -12.17 -25.31
N ALA A 152 -15.48 -12.79 -24.12
CA ALA A 152 -15.58 -12.11 -22.82
C ALA A 152 -16.76 -11.12 -22.74
N SER A 153 -17.79 -11.33 -23.56
CA SER A 153 -19.06 -10.59 -23.53
C SER A 153 -19.84 -10.95 -22.27
N ALA A 154 -20.81 -10.10 -21.89
CA ALA A 154 -21.57 -10.25 -20.65
C ALA A 154 -22.23 -11.63 -20.49
N ASN A 155 -22.64 -12.28 -21.59
CA ASN A 155 -23.25 -13.61 -21.58
C ASN A 155 -22.27 -14.77 -21.37
N GLN A 156 -20.97 -14.48 -21.23
CA GLN A 156 -19.89 -15.43 -20.94
C GLN A 156 -19.14 -15.12 -19.63
N GLN A 157 -19.63 -14.14 -18.86
CA GLN A 157 -19.03 -13.75 -17.59
C GLN A 157 -19.80 -14.36 -16.42
N TRP A 158 -19.05 -14.99 -15.52
CA TRP A 158 -19.58 -15.76 -14.40
C TRP A 158 -18.87 -15.36 -13.11
N THR A 159 -19.65 -15.12 -12.07
CA THR A 159 -19.16 -14.99 -10.70
C THR A 159 -19.31 -16.35 -10.02
N LEU A 160 -18.20 -16.88 -9.53
CA LEU A 160 -18.19 -18.13 -8.77
C LEU A 160 -18.52 -17.88 -7.28
N PRO A 161 -19.00 -18.90 -6.55
CA PRO A 161 -19.10 -18.86 -5.09
C PRO A 161 -17.79 -18.42 -4.45
N GLY A 162 -17.83 -17.39 -3.61
CA GLY A 162 -16.63 -16.76 -3.01
C GLY A 162 -15.77 -15.92 -3.97
N GLY A 163 -16.12 -15.87 -5.26
CA GLY A 163 -15.61 -14.93 -6.24
C GLY A 163 -16.33 -13.58 -6.15
N THR A 164 -15.56 -12.50 -6.24
CA THR A 164 -16.02 -11.12 -6.15
C THR A 164 -16.85 -10.72 -7.38
N THR A 165 -18.15 -10.42 -7.24
CA THR A 165 -18.78 -9.40 -8.11
C THR A 165 -18.69 -8.05 -7.40
N PRO A 166 -18.09 -7.01 -8.02
CA PRO A 166 -18.37 -5.63 -7.65
C PRO A 166 -19.88 -5.36 -7.76
N PRO A 167 -20.47 -4.48 -6.94
CA PRO A 167 -21.80 -3.97 -7.25
C PRO A 167 -21.77 -3.36 -8.65
N THR A 168 -22.45 -4.00 -9.60
CA THR A 168 -22.64 -3.50 -10.95
C THR A 168 -23.55 -2.29 -10.92
N SER A 169 -22.92 -1.14 -10.79
CA SER A 169 -23.25 -0.02 -11.66
C SER A 169 -21.92 0.60 -12.08
N THR A 170 -21.29 0.09 -13.14
CA THR A 170 -20.43 0.96 -13.96
C THR A 170 -21.40 1.98 -14.55
N PRO A 171 -21.39 3.25 -14.10
CA PRO A 171 -22.17 4.27 -14.77
C PRO A 171 -21.66 4.34 -16.22
N PRO A 172 -22.50 4.72 -17.19
CA PRO A 172 -22.03 4.91 -18.56
C PRO A 172 -20.81 5.85 -18.55
N SER A 173 -19.68 5.36 -19.05
CA SER A 173 -18.49 6.19 -19.15
C SER A 173 -18.77 7.31 -20.14
N ASN A 174 -18.87 8.54 -19.67
CA ASN A 174 -18.95 9.73 -20.50
C ASN A 174 -17.83 10.69 -20.09
N GLY A 175 -17.62 11.78 -20.83
CA GLY A 175 -16.50 12.70 -20.59
C GLY A 175 -16.44 13.30 -19.16
N THR A 176 -17.51 13.15 -18.38
CA THR A 176 -17.66 13.66 -17.01
C THR A 176 -17.73 12.55 -15.95
N ASN A 177 -17.84 11.28 -16.33
CA ASN A 177 -17.95 10.14 -15.42
C ASN A 177 -17.06 8.99 -15.93
N PRO A 178 -15.83 8.85 -15.41
CA PRO A 178 -14.89 7.86 -15.90
C PRO A 178 -15.25 6.46 -15.40
N ASP A 179 -14.96 5.45 -16.20
CA ASP A 179 -14.73 4.12 -15.64
C ASP A 179 -13.38 4.15 -14.90
N LEU A 180 -13.39 3.96 -13.57
CA LEU A 180 -12.20 3.92 -12.72
C LEU A 180 -11.66 2.50 -12.49
N GLY A 181 -12.20 1.51 -13.21
CA GLY A 181 -11.76 0.12 -13.14
C GLY A 181 -12.34 -0.64 -11.95
N PRO A 182 -12.15 -1.97 -11.93
CA PRO A 182 -12.86 -2.89 -11.04
C PRO A 182 -12.44 -2.79 -9.56
N ASN A 183 -11.29 -2.18 -9.29
CA ASN A 183 -10.73 -2.05 -7.94
C ASN A 183 -11.22 -0.79 -7.21
N VAL A 184 -12.08 0.00 -7.85
CA VAL A 184 -12.73 1.17 -7.26
C VAL A 184 -14.19 0.83 -6.99
N SER A 185 -14.61 0.93 -5.74
CA SER A 185 -16.03 0.85 -5.34
C SER A 185 -16.54 2.25 -5.08
N ILE A 186 -17.62 2.64 -5.75
CA ILE A 186 -18.23 3.98 -5.62
C ILE A 186 -19.60 3.80 -4.99
N PHE A 187 -19.77 4.31 -3.77
CA PHE A 187 -21.00 4.23 -3.02
C PHE A 187 -21.82 5.50 -3.16
N ASP A 188 -23.10 5.36 -3.46
CA ASP A 188 -24.07 6.45 -3.58
C ASP A 188 -25.08 6.36 -2.42
N PRO A 189 -25.63 7.48 -1.90
CA PRO A 189 -26.58 7.44 -0.78
C PRO A 189 -27.87 6.64 -1.05
N SER A 190 -28.19 6.36 -2.32
CA SER A 190 -29.30 5.47 -2.69
C SER A 190 -29.01 3.98 -2.45
N MET A 191 -27.74 3.59 -2.28
CA MET A 191 -27.37 2.21 -1.97
C MET A 191 -27.72 1.85 -0.53
N SER A 192 -28.21 0.63 -0.31
CA SER A 192 -28.52 0.17 1.06
C SER A 192 -27.25 0.06 1.91
N ALA A 193 -27.35 0.41 3.20
CA ALA A 193 -26.24 0.25 4.14
C ALA A 193 -25.70 -1.18 4.18
N ALA A 194 -26.58 -2.19 4.10
CA ALA A 194 -26.18 -3.61 4.06
C ALA A 194 -25.33 -3.95 2.83
N THR A 195 -25.67 -3.40 1.66
CA THR A 195 -24.89 -3.57 0.42
C THR A 195 -23.50 -2.94 0.55
N ILE A 196 -23.44 -1.71 1.05
CA ILE A 196 -22.18 -1.00 1.26
C ILE A 196 -21.33 -1.77 2.28
N GLN A 197 -21.89 -2.09 3.44
CA GLN A 197 -21.21 -2.82 4.52
C GLN A 197 -20.68 -4.17 4.06
N SER A 198 -21.45 -4.92 3.25
CA SER A 198 -21.01 -6.20 2.69
C SER A 198 -19.73 -6.03 1.85
N ARG A 199 -19.66 -4.97 1.03
CA ARG A 199 -18.46 -4.68 0.23
C ARG A 199 -17.28 -4.21 1.09
N LEU A 200 -17.53 -3.36 2.09
CA LEU A 200 -16.49 -2.94 3.05
C LEU A 200 -15.87 -4.16 3.75
N ASN A 201 -16.71 -5.05 4.30
CA ASN A 201 -16.29 -6.28 4.95
C ASN A 201 -15.53 -7.21 4.00
N GLN A 202 -15.99 -7.35 2.76
CA GLN A 202 -15.32 -8.19 1.76
C GLN A 202 -13.90 -7.70 1.49
N VAL A 203 -13.71 -6.39 1.28
CA VAL A 203 -12.39 -5.81 1.03
C VAL A 203 -11.51 -5.89 2.27
N PHE A 204 -12.06 -5.60 3.45
CA PHE A 204 -11.30 -5.74 4.71
C PHE A 204 -10.83 -7.18 4.92
N ASN A 205 -11.73 -8.17 4.81
CA ASN A 205 -11.39 -9.58 5.02
C ASN A 205 -10.32 -10.08 4.05
N SER A 206 -10.27 -9.55 2.81
CA SER A 206 -9.21 -9.91 1.86
C SER A 206 -7.90 -9.16 2.12
N GLN A 207 -7.94 -8.01 2.81
CA GLN A 207 -6.79 -7.12 2.97
C GLN A 207 -6.20 -7.07 4.38
N VAL A 208 -6.88 -7.57 5.40
CA VAL A 208 -6.46 -7.42 6.81
C VAL A 208 -5.09 -8.06 7.09
N THR A 209 -4.80 -9.20 6.47
CA THR A 209 -3.50 -9.88 6.58
C THR A 209 -2.65 -9.79 5.30
N ASN A 210 -3.10 -9.05 4.29
CA ASN A 210 -2.50 -9.04 2.96
C ASN A 210 -1.36 -8.02 2.84
N GLN A 211 -0.34 -8.16 3.69
CA GLN A 211 0.73 -7.19 3.81
C GLN A 211 1.54 -7.05 2.51
N PHE A 212 1.85 -8.11 1.79
CA PHE A 212 2.70 -8.05 0.57
C PHE A 212 2.00 -8.46 -0.72
N GLY A 213 0.67 -8.59 -0.73
CA GLY A 213 -0.08 -8.90 -1.94
C GLY A 213 -0.17 -7.73 -2.92
N THR A 214 -0.71 -8.05 -4.09
CA THR A 214 -0.83 -7.13 -5.23
C THR A 214 -2.20 -6.46 -5.31
N GLN A 215 -3.17 -6.92 -4.53
CA GLN A 215 -4.51 -6.35 -4.48
C GLN A 215 -4.46 -4.93 -3.89
N ARG A 216 -5.22 -4.03 -4.51
CA ARG A 216 -5.33 -2.60 -4.19
C ARG A 216 -6.79 -2.22 -4.29
N TYR A 217 -7.30 -1.40 -3.36
CA TYR A 217 -8.70 -0.98 -3.39
C TYR A 217 -8.89 0.49 -3.04
N ALA A 218 -9.83 1.13 -3.72
CA ALA A 218 -10.36 2.43 -3.32
C ALA A 218 -11.87 2.34 -3.07
N LEU A 219 -12.29 2.77 -1.90
CA LEU A 219 -13.66 2.74 -1.39
C LEU A 219 -14.13 4.19 -1.28
N LEU A 220 -14.86 4.64 -2.30
CA LEU A 220 -15.18 6.05 -2.53
C LEU A 220 -16.66 6.32 -2.25
N PHE A 221 -16.95 7.34 -1.47
CA PHE A 221 -18.31 7.70 -1.07
C PHE A 221 -18.71 9.02 -1.72
N LYS A 222 -19.79 9.02 -2.50
CA LYS A 222 -20.37 10.25 -3.03
C LYS A 222 -20.88 11.16 -1.91
N PRO A 223 -21.09 12.46 -2.18
CA PRO A 223 -21.75 13.35 -1.22
C PRO A 223 -23.07 12.77 -0.70
N GLY A 224 -23.24 12.74 0.62
CA GLY A 224 -24.40 12.21 1.32
C GLY A 224 -24.09 11.66 2.70
N THR A 225 -24.99 10.84 3.23
CA THR A 225 -24.89 10.26 4.58
C THR A 225 -25.04 8.76 4.53
N TYR A 226 -24.18 8.05 5.27
CA TYR A 226 -24.08 6.60 5.25
C TYR A 226 -24.03 6.07 6.68
N ASN A 227 -24.74 4.98 6.96
CA ASN A 227 -24.73 4.31 8.26
C ASN A 227 -23.93 3.01 8.14
N VAL A 228 -22.60 3.10 8.18
CA VAL A 228 -21.67 1.98 7.91
C VAL A 228 -20.43 2.07 8.78
N ASP A 229 -19.72 0.96 8.89
CA ASP A 229 -18.46 0.80 9.58
C ASP A 229 -17.38 0.33 8.58
N ALA A 230 -16.36 1.15 8.37
CA ALA A 230 -15.29 0.87 7.42
C ALA A 230 -13.97 0.58 8.14
N ASN A 231 -13.73 -0.69 8.48
CA ASN A 231 -12.41 -1.15 8.92
C ASN A 231 -11.44 -1.24 7.72
N VAL A 232 -10.29 -0.59 7.82
CA VAL A 232 -9.38 -0.37 6.70
C VAL A 232 -8.15 -1.28 6.81
N GLY A 233 -8.08 -2.29 5.95
CA GLY A 233 -6.95 -3.21 5.83
C GLY A 233 -5.79 -2.67 4.97
N PHE A 234 -4.81 -3.52 4.65
CA PHE A 234 -3.70 -3.16 3.78
C PHE A 234 -4.16 -2.69 2.40
N TYR A 235 -3.41 -1.78 1.80
CA TYR A 235 -3.62 -1.22 0.47
C TYR A 235 -5.05 -0.78 0.14
N THR A 236 -5.70 -0.20 1.13
CA THR A 236 -7.08 0.25 1.02
C THR A 236 -7.14 1.75 1.31
N GLN A 237 -7.76 2.49 0.39
CA GLN A 237 -8.13 3.89 0.59
C GLN A 237 -9.63 3.97 0.83
N VAL A 238 -10.04 4.64 1.89
CA VAL A 238 -11.42 5.08 2.10
C VAL A 238 -11.46 6.59 1.90
N ALA A 239 -12.32 7.09 1.01
CA ALA A 239 -12.39 8.53 0.77
C ALA A 239 -13.78 9.04 0.42
N GLY A 240 -14.08 10.28 0.81
CA GLY A 240 -15.25 11.02 0.36
C GLY A 240 -14.98 11.77 -0.95
N LEU A 241 -15.99 11.82 -1.82
CA LEU A 241 -15.99 12.52 -3.11
C LEU A 241 -16.69 13.89 -3.02
N GLY A 242 -16.75 14.48 -1.84
CA GLY A 242 -17.17 15.87 -1.66
C GLY A 242 -16.02 16.86 -1.94
N LEU A 243 -16.33 18.13 -2.12
CA LEU A 243 -15.33 19.20 -2.08
C LEU A 243 -14.91 19.53 -0.63
N SER A 244 -15.79 19.26 0.33
CA SER A 244 -15.54 19.41 1.77
C SER A 244 -15.84 18.10 2.51
N PRO A 245 -15.13 17.77 3.60
CA PRO A 245 -15.36 16.54 4.36
C PRO A 245 -16.80 16.37 4.84
N ASP A 246 -17.45 17.47 5.24
CA ASP A 246 -18.83 17.44 5.73
C ASP A 246 -19.89 17.14 4.65
N GLN A 247 -19.52 17.13 3.37
CA GLN A 247 -20.42 16.69 2.31
C GLN A 247 -20.57 15.17 2.26
N VAL A 248 -19.67 14.42 2.91
CA VAL A 248 -19.74 12.96 3.04
C VAL A 248 -19.71 12.63 4.52
N THR A 249 -20.83 12.15 5.07
CA THR A 249 -20.94 11.79 6.49
C THR A 249 -21.09 10.30 6.66
N ILE A 250 -20.19 9.68 7.42
CA ILE A 250 -20.32 8.31 7.92
C ILE A 250 -20.81 8.38 9.37
N ASN A 251 -22.02 7.90 9.63
CA ASN A 251 -22.53 7.62 10.98
C ASN A 251 -22.15 6.18 11.33
N GLY A 252 -21.09 6.02 12.12
CA GLY A 252 -20.34 4.78 12.24
C GLY A 252 -18.86 5.11 12.31
N ALA A 253 -17.99 4.27 11.76
CA ALA A 253 -16.53 4.45 11.91
C ALA A 253 -15.79 4.32 10.58
N VAL A 254 -14.63 4.98 10.47
CA VAL A 254 -13.64 4.74 9.42
C VAL A 254 -12.31 4.55 10.12
N HIS A 255 -11.98 3.28 10.37
CA HIS A 255 -11.03 2.92 11.41
C HIS A 255 -10.01 1.88 10.97
N ALA A 256 -8.93 1.75 11.73
CA ALA A 256 -7.95 0.71 11.56
C ALA A 256 -7.61 0.10 12.92
N GLU A 257 -7.64 -1.23 12.96
CA GLU A 257 -7.40 -2.05 14.16
C GLU A 257 -6.10 -2.87 14.03
N ALA A 258 -5.56 -3.31 15.16
CA ALA A 258 -4.33 -4.12 15.23
C ALA A 258 -4.58 -5.57 15.67
N ASP A 259 -5.84 -6.02 15.64
CA ASP A 259 -6.29 -7.35 16.06
C ASP A 259 -5.89 -8.51 15.14
N TRP A 260 -5.25 -8.25 13.99
CA TRP A 260 -4.99 -9.28 12.97
C TRP A 260 -3.87 -10.26 13.35
N TRP A 261 -3.14 -9.99 14.43
CA TRP A 261 -2.13 -10.89 14.95
C TRP A 261 -2.76 -12.09 15.67
N PRO A 262 -2.39 -13.34 15.32
CA PRO A 262 -2.94 -14.53 15.96
C PRO A 262 -2.65 -14.63 17.48
N ASP A 263 -1.65 -13.90 17.96
CA ASP A 263 -1.24 -13.89 19.37
C ASP A 263 -2.03 -12.91 20.25
N GLY A 264 -2.95 -12.12 19.66
CA GLY A 264 -3.76 -11.14 20.38
C GLY A 264 -2.95 -9.95 20.93
N SER A 265 -1.74 -9.71 20.41
CA SER A 265 -0.84 -8.65 20.90
C SER A 265 -1.31 -7.22 20.62
N GLN A 266 -2.30 -7.04 19.74
CA GLN A 266 -2.78 -5.72 19.27
C GLN A 266 -1.63 -4.86 18.72
N ASN A 267 -0.64 -5.52 18.10
CA ASN A 267 0.56 -4.87 17.61
C ASN A 267 0.32 -4.14 16.28
N ALA A 268 0.28 -2.80 16.32
CA ALA A 268 0.08 -1.99 15.13
C ALA A 268 1.38 -1.68 14.37
N THR A 269 2.56 -2.20 14.76
CA THR A 269 3.85 -1.85 14.13
C THR A 269 3.95 -2.23 12.65
N GLN A 270 3.00 -3.02 12.14
CA GLN A 270 2.90 -3.39 10.73
C GLN A 270 1.64 -2.89 10.03
N ASN A 271 0.83 -2.04 10.66
CA ASN A 271 -0.39 -1.48 10.07
C ASN A 271 -0.07 -0.36 9.08
N PHE A 272 0.46 -0.74 7.91
CA PHE A 272 0.92 0.15 6.85
C PHE A 272 -0.10 0.35 5.72
N TRP A 273 0.31 1.18 4.75
CA TRP A 273 -0.24 1.29 3.38
C TRP A 273 -1.76 1.37 3.31
N ARG A 274 -2.36 2.32 3.99
CA ARG A 274 -3.82 2.54 3.99
C ARG A 274 -4.13 4.01 4.11
N SER A 275 -5.34 4.46 3.80
CA SER A 275 -5.64 5.90 3.95
C SER A 275 -7.11 6.16 4.21
N ALA A 276 -7.37 7.24 4.93
CA ALA A 276 -8.69 7.83 5.11
C ALA A 276 -8.64 9.30 4.68
N GLU A 277 -9.54 9.73 3.79
CA GLU A 277 -9.49 11.06 3.21
C GLU A 277 -10.87 11.73 2.97
N ASN A 278 -10.97 13.02 3.29
CA ASN A 278 -12.03 13.91 2.80
C ASN A 278 -13.47 13.47 3.11
N LEU A 279 -13.70 13.03 4.34
CA LEU A 279 -15.04 12.70 4.84
C LEU A 279 -15.16 13.04 6.33
N SER A 280 -16.39 13.13 6.80
CA SER A 280 -16.71 13.26 8.21
C SER A 280 -17.17 11.94 8.80
N VAL A 281 -16.78 11.68 10.04
CA VAL A 281 -17.17 10.50 10.81
C VAL A 281 -17.88 10.95 12.07
N THR A 282 -19.02 10.34 12.37
CA THR A 282 -19.72 10.44 13.65
C THR A 282 -19.64 9.07 14.33
N PRO A 283 -18.61 8.83 15.16
CA PRO A 283 -18.35 7.52 15.75
C PRO A 283 -19.47 7.09 16.69
N ASN A 284 -19.86 5.81 16.58
CA ASN A 284 -20.75 5.20 17.55
C ASN A 284 -20.07 5.21 18.93
N GLY A 285 -20.70 5.81 19.93
CA GLY A 285 -20.09 5.97 21.27
C GLY A 285 -19.04 7.08 21.37
N GLY A 286 -18.82 7.86 20.30
CA GLY A 286 -18.02 9.09 20.35
C GLY A 286 -16.49 8.92 20.29
N LEU A 287 -15.98 7.72 19.98
CA LEU A 287 -14.56 7.45 19.78
C LEU A 287 -14.36 6.68 18.46
N ASP A 288 -13.56 7.23 17.55
CA ASP A 288 -13.02 6.52 16.39
C ASP A 288 -11.61 6.00 16.68
N ARG A 289 -11.08 5.11 15.85
CA ARG A 289 -9.73 4.57 16.03
C ARG A 289 -8.93 4.51 14.73
N TRP A 290 -7.68 4.94 14.79
CA TRP A 290 -6.73 4.84 13.68
C TRP A 290 -5.42 4.27 14.18
N ALA A 291 -5.43 2.99 14.58
CA ALA A 291 -4.27 2.27 15.10
C ALA A 291 -3.35 1.83 13.97
N VAL A 292 -2.45 2.73 13.57
CA VAL A 292 -1.59 2.56 12.39
C VAL A 292 -0.11 2.78 12.69
N SER A 293 0.74 2.42 11.73
CA SER A 293 2.14 2.84 11.70
C SER A 293 2.43 3.74 10.48
N GLN A 294 3.57 3.60 9.81
CA GLN A 294 3.96 4.45 8.68
C GLN A 294 3.08 4.26 7.43
N ALA A 295 3.10 5.24 6.52
CA ALA A 295 2.34 5.26 5.26
C ALA A 295 0.82 5.02 5.41
N ALA A 296 0.25 5.58 6.48
CA ALA A 296 -1.17 5.48 6.80
C ALA A 296 -1.84 6.86 6.99
N PRO A 297 -1.86 7.72 5.96
CA PRO A 297 -2.30 9.10 6.10
C PRO A 297 -3.79 9.22 6.49
N TYR A 298 -4.06 10.14 7.41
CA TYR A 298 -5.40 10.56 7.82
C TYR A 298 -5.61 12.04 7.46
N ARG A 299 -6.18 12.29 6.27
CA ARG A 299 -6.18 13.64 5.65
C ARG A 299 -7.57 14.21 5.50
N ARG A 300 -7.73 15.49 5.79
CA ARG A 300 -8.97 16.20 5.46
C ARG A 300 -10.19 15.52 6.08
N MET A 301 -10.04 15.02 7.31
CA MET A 301 -11.08 14.29 8.01
C MET A 301 -11.81 15.22 8.98
N HIS A 302 -13.09 14.97 9.22
CA HIS A 302 -13.83 15.62 10.32
C HIS A 302 -14.38 14.56 11.28
N VAL A 303 -13.69 14.34 12.39
CA VAL A 303 -14.14 13.41 13.43
C VAL A 303 -14.99 14.17 14.43
N ARG A 304 -16.30 13.88 14.45
CA ARG A 304 -17.27 14.45 15.39
C ARG A 304 -17.25 13.66 16.70
N GLY A 305 -16.08 13.61 17.33
CA GLY A 305 -15.79 12.79 18.50
C GLY A 305 -14.30 12.77 18.83
N ASN A 306 -13.90 11.79 19.63
CA ASN A 306 -12.51 11.49 19.98
C ASN A 306 -11.86 10.58 18.92
N LEU A 307 -10.52 10.53 18.92
CA LEU A 307 -9.75 9.64 18.04
C LEU A 307 -8.63 8.95 18.83
N ALA A 308 -8.68 7.62 18.90
CA ALA A 308 -7.58 6.80 19.44
C ALA A 308 -6.58 6.45 18.33
N LEU A 309 -5.29 6.57 18.60
CA LEU A 309 -4.24 6.27 17.63
C LEU A 309 -3.56 4.93 17.89
N SER A 310 -3.95 4.19 18.92
CA SER A 310 -3.40 2.88 19.25
C SER A 310 -4.51 1.92 19.65
N ASP A 311 -4.24 0.64 19.52
CA ASP A 311 -5.14 -0.45 19.93
C ASP A 311 -4.65 -1.17 21.21
N GLY A 312 -3.69 -0.60 21.93
CA GLY A 312 -3.17 -1.14 23.20
C GLY A 312 -1.78 -1.79 23.09
N GLY A 313 -1.44 -2.41 21.96
CA GLY A 313 -0.10 -2.94 21.67
C GLY A 313 0.89 -1.89 21.16
N TRP A 314 2.04 -2.30 20.63
CA TRP A 314 3.02 -1.37 20.06
C TRP A 314 2.48 -0.66 18.81
N SER A 315 2.89 0.59 18.57
CA SER A 315 2.44 1.37 17.40
C SER A 315 3.51 2.41 17.02
N SER A 316 3.75 2.61 15.71
CA SER A 316 4.83 3.46 15.18
C SER A 316 4.33 4.38 14.05
N GLY A 317 3.22 5.06 14.30
CA GLY A 317 2.66 6.07 13.43
C GLY A 317 3.45 7.38 13.46
N GLY A 318 2.93 8.46 12.90
CA GLY A 318 1.77 8.52 12.03
C GLY A 318 1.52 9.94 11.56
N TRP A 319 0.49 10.11 10.75
CA TRP A 319 0.26 11.35 10.01
C TRP A 319 -1.21 11.79 10.06
N ILE A 320 -1.45 12.99 10.57
CA ILE A 320 -2.72 13.72 10.43
C ILE A 320 -2.46 15.06 9.76
N SER A 321 -3.26 15.40 8.74
CA SER A 321 -3.17 16.73 8.12
C SER A 321 -4.50 17.26 7.62
N ASP A 322 -4.68 18.57 7.65
CA ASP A 322 -5.86 19.26 7.11
C ASP A 322 -7.17 18.81 7.78
N SER A 323 -7.12 18.30 9.01
CA SER A 323 -8.26 17.62 9.64
C SER A 323 -8.85 18.42 10.79
N LYS A 324 -10.08 18.07 11.18
CA LYS A 324 -10.78 18.55 12.37
C LYS A 324 -11.17 17.36 13.24
N ILE A 325 -10.71 17.34 14.48
CA ILE A 325 -11.13 16.36 15.49
C ILE A 325 -11.79 17.17 16.60
N ASP A 326 -13.11 17.03 16.75
CA ASP A 326 -13.88 17.83 17.72
C ASP A 326 -13.48 17.54 19.16
N GLY A 327 -13.15 16.27 19.44
CA GLY A 327 -12.76 15.78 20.76
C GLY A 327 -11.25 15.71 20.97
N GLN A 328 -10.87 14.79 21.85
CA GLN A 328 -9.48 14.51 22.20
C GLN A 328 -8.89 13.46 21.25
N ILE A 329 -7.65 13.72 20.81
CA ILE A 329 -6.80 12.68 20.23
C ILE A 329 -6.03 11.98 21.36
N GLN A 330 -6.09 10.65 21.38
CA GLN A 330 -5.43 9.79 22.34
C GLN A 330 -4.29 9.04 21.64
N SER A 331 -3.04 9.43 21.89
CA SER A 331 -1.89 8.78 21.25
C SER A 331 -1.71 7.33 21.70
N GLY A 332 -2.14 7.02 22.94
CA GLY A 332 -1.88 5.75 23.59
C GLY A 332 -0.40 5.37 23.51
N SER A 333 -0.11 4.18 22.99
CA SER A 333 1.25 3.61 22.88
C SER A 333 2.08 4.15 21.70
N GLN A 334 1.53 5.03 20.86
CA GLN A 334 2.22 5.56 19.69
C GLN A 334 3.58 6.15 20.03
N GLN A 335 4.63 5.58 19.43
CA GLN A 335 6.03 6.00 19.62
C GLN A 335 6.23 7.47 19.25
N GLN A 336 5.70 7.87 18.11
CA GLN A 336 5.78 9.23 17.59
C GLN A 336 4.53 9.54 16.75
N TRP A 337 4.33 10.82 16.42
CA TRP A 337 3.26 11.26 15.53
C TRP A 337 3.52 12.69 15.03
N ILE A 338 3.03 13.01 13.83
CA ILE A 338 2.91 14.39 13.35
C ILE A 338 1.46 14.75 13.00
N THR A 339 1.01 15.89 13.52
CA THR A 339 -0.26 16.53 13.15
C THR A 339 0.00 17.94 12.62
N ARG A 340 -0.39 18.22 11.37
CA ARG A 340 -0.20 19.56 10.79
C ARG A 340 -1.48 20.18 10.24
N ASN A 341 -1.54 21.51 10.19
CA ASN A 341 -2.67 22.28 9.62
C ASN A 341 -4.03 21.70 10.03
N SER A 342 -4.21 21.41 11.31
CA SER A 342 -5.42 20.75 11.80
C SER A 342 -6.03 21.53 12.95
N ALA A 343 -7.27 21.22 13.28
CA ALA A 343 -7.94 21.71 14.49
C ALA A 343 -8.30 20.51 15.35
N ILE A 344 -7.81 20.47 16.58
CA ILE A 344 -8.08 19.37 17.52
C ILE A 344 -8.69 19.94 18.81
N GLY A 345 -9.60 19.23 19.45
CA GLY A 345 -10.15 19.65 20.74
C GLY A 345 -9.09 19.61 21.84
N SER A 346 -8.37 18.49 21.95
CA SER A 346 -7.17 18.37 22.79
C SER A 346 -6.31 17.16 22.38
N TRP A 347 -5.15 17.03 23.00
CA TRP A 347 -4.26 15.87 22.85
C TRP A 347 -3.96 15.24 24.20
N SER A 348 -3.86 13.91 24.24
CA SER A 348 -3.41 13.16 25.42
C SER A 348 -2.46 12.03 25.03
N GLY A 349 -1.57 11.69 25.97
CA GLY A 349 -0.55 10.68 25.77
C GLY A 349 0.68 11.20 25.04
N SER A 350 1.80 10.52 25.25
CA SER A 350 3.07 10.79 24.58
C SER A 350 3.99 9.59 24.79
N ASN A 351 4.91 9.38 23.86
CA ASN A 351 6.00 8.42 24.04
C ASN A 351 7.35 9.09 23.75
N TRP A 352 7.83 9.13 22.50
CA TRP A 352 9.16 9.66 22.18
C TRP A 352 9.14 11.00 21.45
N ASN A 353 8.22 11.22 20.50
CA ASN A 353 8.25 12.42 19.66
C ASN A 353 6.86 12.76 19.08
N GLN A 354 6.09 13.63 19.73
CA GLN A 354 4.81 14.11 19.19
C GLN A 354 4.97 15.53 18.65
N VAL A 355 4.72 15.73 17.36
CA VAL A 355 5.02 16.97 16.63
C VAL A 355 3.74 17.60 16.09
N PHE A 356 3.60 18.90 16.31
CA PHE A 356 2.45 19.70 15.88
C PHE A 356 2.93 20.89 15.07
N VAL A 357 2.36 21.11 13.88
CA VAL A 357 2.78 22.21 12.99
C VAL A 357 1.56 22.93 12.43
N GLY A 358 1.33 24.17 12.86
CA GLY A 358 0.13 24.92 12.47
C GLY A 358 -1.17 24.23 12.92
N THR A 359 -1.15 23.57 14.08
CA THR A 359 -2.31 22.84 14.61
C THR A 359 -2.95 23.61 15.75
N SER A 360 -4.20 24.02 15.57
CA SER A 360 -5.00 24.65 16.62
C SER A 360 -5.43 23.61 17.65
N GLY A 361 -5.32 23.94 18.94
CA GLY A 361 -5.60 23.02 20.05
C GLY A 361 -4.45 22.05 20.38
N ALA A 362 -3.30 22.17 19.71
CA ALA A 362 -2.09 21.45 20.07
C ALA A 362 -1.57 21.86 21.46
N PRO A 363 -0.94 20.94 22.21
CA PRO A 363 -0.27 21.29 23.45
C PRO A 363 0.90 22.26 23.19
N ALA A 364 1.27 23.04 24.21
CA ALA A 364 2.46 23.88 24.14
C ALA A 364 3.73 23.04 23.97
N ASN A 365 4.76 23.60 23.34
CA ASN A 365 6.06 22.94 23.22
C ASN A 365 6.64 22.66 24.62
N SER A 366 6.93 21.40 24.93
CA SER A 366 7.40 20.96 26.25
C SER A 366 8.51 19.90 26.20
N PHE A 367 9.05 19.62 25.00
CA PHE A 367 10.17 18.69 24.86
C PHE A 367 11.33 19.08 25.80
N PRO A 368 11.91 18.13 26.56
CA PRO A 368 11.79 16.67 26.41
C PRO A 368 10.65 16.00 27.18
N ASN A 369 9.94 16.68 28.09
CA ASN A 369 8.95 16.04 28.96
C ASN A 369 7.71 16.91 29.25
N PRO A 370 6.50 16.52 28.76
CA PRO A 370 6.29 15.48 27.75
C PRO A 370 6.94 15.88 26.42
N PRO A 371 7.33 14.92 25.55
CA PRO A 371 8.09 15.19 24.33
C PRO A 371 7.21 15.76 23.20
N PHE A 372 6.70 16.96 23.42
CA PHE A 372 5.90 17.73 22.47
C PHE A 372 6.75 18.80 21.79
N THR A 373 6.80 18.71 20.46
CA THR A 373 7.37 19.74 19.58
C THR A 373 6.22 20.49 18.92
N THR A 374 6.07 21.78 19.21
CA THR A 374 4.96 22.58 18.67
C THR A 374 5.48 23.79 17.92
N VAL A 375 5.18 23.85 16.62
CA VAL A 375 5.50 24.94 15.71
C VAL A 375 4.20 25.66 15.33
N GLY A 376 4.12 26.96 15.60
CA GLY A 376 2.84 27.71 15.55
C GLY A 376 2.19 27.82 14.17
N SER A 377 2.97 27.73 13.08
CA SER A 377 2.46 27.82 11.71
C SER A 377 3.26 26.93 10.78
N THR A 378 2.62 26.44 9.72
CA THR A 378 3.24 25.73 8.61
C THR A 378 3.76 26.75 7.59
N PRO A 379 5.08 26.93 7.40
CA PRO A 379 5.60 28.06 6.62
C PRO A 379 5.21 28.07 5.15
N VAL A 380 5.19 26.91 4.50
CA VAL A 380 4.78 26.77 3.11
C VAL A 380 4.22 25.37 2.89
N VAL A 381 3.03 25.27 2.32
CA VAL A 381 2.36 23.98 2.15
C VAL A 381 1.30 24.08 1.07
N ARG A 382 1.05 22.95 0.42
CA ARG A 382 -0.10 22.74 -0.45
C ARG A 382 -0.81 21.50 0.07
N GLU A 383 -2.12 21.52 0.21
CA GLU A 383 -2.83 20.29 0.54
C GLU A 383 -2.86 19.36 -0.69
N LYS A 384 -2.95 18.05 -0.43
CA LYS A 384 -2.91 17.01 -1.47
C LYS A 384 -4.07 17.20 -2.46
N PRO A 385 -3.86 17.06 -3.79
CA PRO A 385 -4.97 16.95 -4.73
C PRO A 385 -5.85 15.73 -4.45
N PHE A 386 -7.15 15.86 -4.66
CA PHE A 386 -8.11 14.78 -4.41
C PHE A 386 -9.22 14.72 -5.46
N LEU A 387 -9.71 13.52 -5.71
CA LEU A 387 -10.85 13.26 -6.59
C LEU A 387 -12.15 13.65 -5.86
N TYR A 388 -13.05 14.36 -6.56
CA TYR A 388 -14.38 14.65 -6.05
C TYR A 388 -15.42 14.68 -7.18
N VAL A 389 -16.69 14.72 -6.81
CA VAL A 389 -17.83 14.85 -7.72
C VAL A 389 -18.51 16.19 -7.44
N ASP A 390 -18.67 17.00 -8.48
CA ASP A 390 -19.34 18.30 -8.36
C ASP A 390 -20.87 18.16 -8.29
N GLY A 391 -21.56 19.29 -8.08
CA GLY A 391 -23.02 19.31 -7.97
C GLY A 391 -23.78 18.88 -9.22
N ALA A 392 -23.11 18.82 -10.39
CA ALA A 392 -23.69 18.31 -11.64
C ALA A 392 -23.41 16.80 -11.82
N GLY A 393 -22.70 16.16 -10.89
CA GLY A 393 -22.31 14.75 -10.97
C GLY A 393 -21.04 14.51 -11.80
N ALA A 394 -20.31 15.56 -12.19
CA ALA A 394 -19.08 15.41 -12.95
C ALA A 394 -17.89 15.19 -12.02
N TYR A 395 -17.02 14.25 -12.40
CA TYR A 395 -15.78 13.96 -11.70
C TYR A 395 -14.72 15.01 -12.02
N GLN A 396 -14.01 15.41 -10.98
CA GLN A 396 -13.04 16.47 -10.98
C GLN A 396 -11.89 16.10 -10.05
N VAL A 397 -10.69 16.62 -10.30
CA VAL A 397 -9.60 16.61 -9.33
C VAL A 397 -9.44 18.03 -8.79
N PHE A 398 -9.70 18.23 -7.50
CA PHE A 398 -9.44 19.49 -6.85
C PHE A 398 -7.96 19.62 -6.54
N VAL A 399 -7.36 20.75 -6.89
CA VAL A 399 -5.95 21.09 -6.65
C VAL A 399 -5.92 22.28 -5.69
N PRO A 400 -5.67 22.04 -4.38
CA PRO A 400 -5.57 23.11 -3.40
C PRO A 400 -4.47 24.12 -3.75
N ALA A 401 -4.74 25.39 -3.44
CA ALA A 401 -3.78 26.47 -3.62
C ALA A 401 -2.58 26.33 -2.65
N LEU A 402 -1.43 26.90 -3.04
CA LEU A 402 -0.30 27.06 -2.14
C LEU A 402 -0.68 28.00 -1.00
N ARG A 403 -0.31 27.65 0.23
CA ARG A 403 -0.50 28.46 1.43
C ARG A 403 0.84 28.70 2.09
N THR A 404 0.97 29.86 2.71
CA THR A 404 2.15 30.24 3.50
C THR A 404 1.72 30.62 4.90
N ASN A 405 2.57 30.32 5.88
CA ASN A 405 2.33 30.55 7.31
C ASN A 405 0.92 30.10 7.76
N SER A 406 0.46 28.97 7.25
CA SER A 406 -0.89 28.50 7.50
C SER A 406 -1.01 27.87 8.89
N SER A 407 -2.21 27.96 9.47
CA SER A 407 -2.59 27.26 10.69
C SER A 407 -4.06 26.85 10.58
N GLY A 408 -4.40 25.70 11.16
CA GLY A 408 -5.72 25.09 11.03
C GLY A 408 -5.96 24.45 9.65
N ASN A 409 -7.08 23.77 9.55
CA ASN A 409 -7.51 23.11 8.32
C ASN A 409 -7.93 24.15 7.25
N SER A 410 -7.98 23.71 6.00
CA SER A 410 -8.17 24.54 4.81
C SER A 410 -9.63 24.74 4.39
N TRP A 411 -10.57 24.11 5.09
CA TRP A 411 -11.96 23.94 4.62
C TRP A 411 -13.03 24.38 5.63
N GLN A 412 -12.67 24.64 6.90
CA GLN A 412 -13.63 25.05 7.91
C GLN A 412 -14.08 26.51 7.74
N SER A 413 -13.20 27.40 7.28
CA SER A 413 -13.50 28.84 7.11
C SER A 413 -14.10 29.19 5.75
N GLY A 414 -14.67 28.21 5.04
CA GLY A 414 -15.26 28.36 3.72
C GLY A 414 -14.62 27.43 2.69
N THR A 415 -14.94 27.66 1.41
CA THR A 415 -14.39 26.86 0.32
C THR A 415 -12.88 26.98 0.29
N THR A 416 -12.19 25.83 0.36
CA THR A 416 -10.73 25.78 0.19
C THR A 416 -10.33 26.47 -1.11
N ALA A 417 -9.36 27.38 -1.04
CA ALA A 417 -8.82 28.01 -2.24
C ALA A 417 -8.09 26.97 -3.11
N GLY A 418 -8.33 27.00 -4.41
CA GLY A 418 -7.76 26.04 -5.36
C GLY A 418 -8.50 26.06 -6.69
N SER A 419 -8.20 25.07 -7.54
CA SER A 419 -8.82 24.91 -8.86
C SER A 419 -9.26 23.47 -9.09
N SER A 420 -10.36 23.28 -9.80
CA SER A 420 -10.84 21.96 -10.22
C SER A 420 -10.45 21.65 -11.65
N LEU A 421 -9.79 20.51 -11.85
CA LEU A 421 -9.44 19.99 -13.16
C LEU A 421 -10.47 18.91 -13.56
N PRO A 422 -11.16 19.06 -14.70
CA PRO A 422 -12.12 18.05 -15.15
C PRO A 422 -11.41 16.74 -15.46
N ILE A 423 -12.07 15.64 -15.11
CA ILE A 423 -11.52 14.30 -15.29
C ILE A 423 -11.13 13.98 -16.74
N SER A 424 -11.75 14.65 -17.72
CA SER A 424 -11.39 14.57 -19.14
C SER A 424 -9.96 15.03 -19.45
N GLN A 425 -9.34 15.81 -18.57
CA GLN A 425 -7.93 16.19 -18.68
C GLN A 425 -6.97 15.12 -18.13
N PHE A 426 -7.48 13.99 -17.62
CA PHE A 426 -6.67 12.91 -17.06
C PHE A 426 -6.67 11.69 -17.97
N TYR A 427 -5.49 11.10 -18.13
CA TYR A 427 -5.39 9.72 -18.56
C TYR A 427 -5.61 8.81 -17.35
N ILE A 428 -6.66 7.99 -17.43
CA ILE A 428 -7.02 7.03 -16.39
C ILE A 428 -6.17 5.78 -16.59
N VAL A 429 -5.11 5.66 -15.78
CA VAL A 429 -4.17 4.54 -15.85
C VAL A 429 -4.80 3.32 -15.17
N LYS A 430 -4.90 2.22 -15.92
CA LYS A 430 -5.46 0.93 -15.51
C LYS A 430 -4.51 -0.21 -15.87
N ALA A 431 -4.80 -1.40 -15.35
CA ALA A 431 -4.06 -2.60 -15.70
C ALA A 431 -3.88 -2.73 -17.23
N GLY A 432 -2.66 -3.03 -17.67
CA GLY A 432 -2.28 -3.10 -19.09
C GLY A 432 -1.72 -1.80 -19.68
N ALA A 433 -1.83 -0.66 -18.99
CA ALA A 433 -1.14 0.57 -19.41
C ALA A 433 0.38 0.38 -19.37
N THR A 434 1.09 0.89 -20.37
CA THR A 434 2.55 0.79 -20.48
C THR A 434 3.19 2.14 -20.19
N ALA A 435 4.49 2.15 -19.87
CA ALA A 435 5.24 3.40 -19.75
C ALA A 435 5.11 4.27 -21.02
N ALA A 436 5.07 3.64 -22.20
CA ALA A 436 4.88 4.33 -23.47
C ALA A 436 3.50 5.00 -23.58
N SER A 437 2.41 4.31 -23.21
CA SER A 437 1.07 4.90 -23.25
C SER A 437 0.90 6.04 -22.23
N ILE A 438 1.49 5.89 -21.04
CA ILE A 438 1.52 6.92 -20.00
C ILE A 438 2.29 8.15 -20.49
N ASN A 439 3.48 7.97 -21.05
CA ASN A 439 4.30 9.06 -21.57
C ASN A 439 3.64 9.75 -22.77
N ALA A 440 2.96 9.01 -23.64
CA ALA A 440 2.20 9.58 -24.75
C ALA A 440 1.05 10.48 -24.25
N ALA A 441 0.33 10.07 -23.21
CA ALA A 441 -0.71 10.90 -22.59
C ALA A 441 -0.14 12.18 -21.96
N LEU A 442 0.99 12.09 -21.26
CA LEU A 442 1.70 13.25 -20.71
C LEU A 442 2.11 14.23 -21.82
N ALA A 443 2.67 13.70 -22.92
CA ALA A 443 3.06 14.49 -24.09
C ALA A 443 1.85 15.15 -24.79
N ALA A 444 0.68 14.49 -24.75
CA ALA A 444 -0.58 15.02 -25.27
C ALA A 444 -1.24 16.07 -24.35
N GLY A 445 -0.61 16.45 -23.24
CA GLY A 445 -1.13 17.48 -22.33
C GLY A 445 -2.01 16.95 -21.21
N GLN A 446 -2.17 15.63 -21.06
CA GLN A 446 -3.00 15.06 -19.99
C GLN A 446 -2.26 14.99 -18.66
N ASN A 447 -3.02 15.05 -17.58
CA ASN A 447 -2.62 14.65 -16.23
C ASN A 447 -2.76 13.12 -16.08
N LEU A 448 -2.32 12.56 -14.95
CA LEU A 448 -2.41 11.11 -14.70
C LEU A 448 -3.27 10.83 -13.47
N LEU A 449 -4.20 9.90 -13.61
CA LEU A 449 -4.90 9.28 -12.48
C LEU A 449 -4.66 7.78 -12.50
N PHE A 450 -3.86 7.28 -11.56
CA PHE A 450 -3.63 5.86 -11.40
C PHE A 450 -4.75 5.24 -10.56
N THR A 451 -5.50 4.33 -11.18
CA THR A 451 -6.49 3.51 -10.48
C THR A 451 -5.77 2.49 -9.58
N PRO A 452 -6.43 1.87 -8.59
CA PRO A 452 -5.77 0.94 -7.68
C PRO A 452 -5.21 -0.27 -8.42
N GLY A 453 -3.89 -0.47 -8.36
CA GLY A 453 -3.18 -1.56 -9.01
C GLY A 453 -1.66 -1.50 -8.83
N VAL A 454 -0.97 -2.54 -9.31
CA VAL A 454 0.50 -2.60 -9.39
C VAL A 454 0.88 -2.51 -10.87
N TYR A 455 1.67 -1.50 -11.22
CA TYR A 455 2.00 -1.11 -12.58
C TYR A 455 3.48 -1.37 -12.85
N HIS A 456 3.76 -2.39 -13.64
CA HIS A 456 5.09 -2.66 -14.15
C HIS A 456 5.46 -1.67 -15.25
N VAL A 457 6.62 -1.03 -15.13
CA VAL A 457 7.13 -0.08 -16.12
C VAL A 457 8.54 -0.47 -16.56
N ASN A 458 8.72 -0.67 -17.86
CA ASN A 458 10.00 -1.01 -18.48
C ASN A 458 10.74 0.21 -19.06
N ASP A 459 10.15 1.40 -18.93
CA ASP A 459 10.72 2.70 -19.29
C ASP A 459 10.27 3.73 -18.26
N THR A 460 11.03 4.83 -18.14
CA THR A 460 10.76 5.89 -17.18
C THR A 460 9.51 6.69 -17.54
N ILE A 461 8.63 6.93 -16.57
CA ILE A 461 7.55 7.92 -16.71
C ILE A 461 8.16 9.32 -16.60
N ARG A 462 7.98 10.17 -17.63
CA ARG A 462 8.67 11.47 -17.76
C ARG A 462 7.68 12.62 -17.69
N ILE A 463 7.64 13.31 -16.55
CA ILE A 463 6.78 14.47 -16.34
C ILE A 463 7.58 15.72 -16.70
N THR A 464 7.29 16.28 -17.88
CA THR A 464 8.03 17.45 -18.41
C THR A 464 7.19 18.73 -18.42
N ARG A 465 5.86 18.62 -18.27
CA ARG A 465 4.94 19.75 -18.34
C ARG A 465 4.73 20.36 -16.94
N PRO A 466 4.85 21.68 -16.77
CA PRO A 466 4.53 22.33 -15.50
C PRO A 466 3.06 22.10 -15.13
N ASN A 467 2.75 22.16 -13.84
CA ASN A 467 1.41 21.96 -13.29
C ASN A 467 0.78 20.58 -13.51
N THR A 468 1.54 19.60 -14.00
CA THR A 468 1.04 18.23 -14.15
C THR A 468 0.64 17.65 -12.81
N VAL A 469 -0.56 17.07 -12.74
CA VAL A 469 -1.04 16.31 -11.58
C VAL A 469 -0.90 14.81 -11.87
N VAL A 470 -0.30 14.10 -10.93
CA VAL A 470 -0.25 12.64 -10.86
C VAL A 470 -0.89 12.21 -9.56
N LEU A 471 -2.08 11.60 -9.65
CA LEU A 471 -2.86 11.18 -8.50
C LEU A 471 -3.05 9.66 -8.51
N GLY A 472 -2.64 8.98 -7.46
CA GLY A 472 -2.93 7.56 -7.23
C GLY A 472 -4.12 7.36 -6.32
N LEU A 473 -4.95 6.37 -6.65
CA LEU A 473 -6.03 5.88 -5.81
C LEU A 473 -5.65 4.51 -5.22
N GLY A 474 -6.07 4.24 -3.99
CA GLY A 474 -5.96 2.91 -3.38
C GLY A 474 -4.52 2.38 -3.30
N LEU A 475 -3.55 3.26 -3.00
CA LEU A 475 -2.12 2.92 -2.93
C LEU A 475 -1.60 2.34 -4.26
N ALA A 476 -1.98 2.97 -5.37
CA ALA A 476 -1.46 2.66 -6.70
C ALA A 476 0.08 2.57 -6.66
N THR A 477 0.60 1.47 -7.17
CA THR A 477 2.00 1.08 -7.02
C THR A 477 2.70 1.05 -8.37
N ILE A 478 3.84 1.72 -8.51
CA ILE A 478 4.67 1.67 -9.72
C ILE A 478 5.90 0.82 -9.41
N LEU A 479 6.13 -0.21 -10.22
CA LEU A 479 7.25 -1.13 -10.09
C LEU A 479 8.13 -1.04 -11.35
N PRO A 480 9.35 -0.50 -11.29
CA PRO A 480 10.23 -0.42 -12.43
C PRO A 480 10.89 -1.78 -12.70
N ASP A 481 10.73 -2.26 -13.93
CA ASP A 481 11.44 -3.43 -14.44
C ASP A 481 12.83 -3.01 -14.97
N ASN A 482 13.73 -3.99 -15.10
CA ASN A 482 15.03 -3.82 -15.77
C ASN A 482 15.93 -2.71 -15.18
N GLY A 483 15.70 -2.30 -13.93
CA GLY A 483 16.49 -1.29 -13.24
C GLY A 483 16.29 0.13 -13.76
N VAL A 484 15.18 0.42 -14.45
CA VAL A 484 14.87 1.80 -14.87
C VAL A 484 14.51 2.66 -13.67
N THR A 485 14.64 3.98 -13.82
CA THR A 485 13.99 4.93 -12.91
C THR A 485 12.50 4.91 -13.20
N ALA A 486 11.66 4.74 -12.16
CA ALA A 486 10.22 4.62 -12.34
C ALA A 486 9.59 5.94 -12.82
N MET A 487 10.01 7.05 -12.23
CA MET A 487 9.46 8.37 -12.56
C MET A 487 10.51 9.48 -12.46
N THR A 488 10.48 10.39 -13.43
CA THR A 488 11.27 11.63 -13.42
C THR A 488 10.35 12.83 -13.58
N VAL A 489 10.66 13.90 -12.85
CA VAL A 489 10.05 15.23 -13.02
C VAL A 489 11.13 16.17 -13.55
N ALA A 490 10.84 16.93 -14.60
CA ALA A 490 11.74 17.96 -15.11
C ALA A 490 11.85 19.14 -14.12
N ASP A 491 12.82 20.04 -14.32
CA ASP A 491 12.96 21.27 -13.51
C ASP A 491 11.88 22.30 -13.88
N VAL A 492 10.62 21.99 -13.55
CA VAL A 492 9.43 22.75 -13.94
C VAL A 492 8.52 23.02 -12.74
N ASP A 493 7.77 24.11 -12.84
CA ASP A 493 6.86 24.55 -11.79
C ASP A 493 5.73 23.55 -11.53
N GLY A 494 5.39 23.43 -10.25
CA GLY A 494 4.04 23.05 -9.84
C GLY A 494 3.63 21.64 -10.21
N VAL A 495 4.53 20.69 -10.41
CA VAL A 495 4.10 19.28 -10.52
C VAL A 495 3.55 18.81 -9.17
N LYS A 496 2.47 18.03 -9.16
CA LYS A 496 1.97 17.38 -7.94
C LYS A 496 1.95 15.88 -8.14
N VAL A 497 2.69 15.15 -7.31
CA VAL A 497 2.65 13.68 -7.26
C VAL A 497 2.04 13.27 -5.93
N ALA A 498 0.96 12.50 -5.97
CA ALA A 498 0.13 12.23 -4.81
C ALA A 498 -0.34 10.77 -4.76
N GLY A 499 -0.15 10.09 -3.63
CA GLY A 499 -0.73 8.76 -3.37
C GLY A 499 -0.12 7.63 -4.21
N ILE A 500 1.19 7.66 -4.43
CA ILE A 500 1.92 6.65 -5.21
C ILE A 500 2.92 5.92 -4.34
N LEU A 501 2.91 4.59 -4.41
CA LEU A 501 3.96 3.73 -3.87
C LEU A 501 4.93 3.34 -5.01
N PHE A 502 6.21 3.66 -4.87
CA PHE A 502 7.27 3.16 -5.73
C PHE A 502 7.86 1.88 -5.11
N ASP A 503 7.66 0.74 -5.76
CA ASP A 503 8.14 -0.56 -5.27
C ASP A 503 9.32 -1.01 -6.14
N ALA A 504 10.49 -1.25 -5.55
CA ALA A 504 11.70 -1.55 -6.33
C ALA A 504 11.62 -2.93 -6.99
N GLY A 505 11.98 -2.99 -8.28
CA GLY A 505 12.16 -4.25 -9.00
C GLY A 505 13.41 -5.01 -8.57
N THR A 506 13.54 -6.27 -9.01
CA THR A 506 14.66 -7.16 -8.66
C THR A 506 16.01 -6.74 -9.25
N VAL A 507 15.98 -5.93 -10.31
CA VAL A 507 17.16 -5.31 -10.91
C VAL A 507 17.34 -3.93 -10.30
N ASN A 508 18.57 -3.63 -9.84
CA ASN A 508 18.86 -2.38 -9.14
C ASN A 508 18.59 -1.14 -10.01
N SER A 509 17.65 -0.30 -9.59
CA SER A 509 17.47 1.05 -10.14
C SER A 509 18.49 2.03 -9.54
N PRO A 510 19.20 2.84 -10.34
CA PRO A 510 20.08 3.88 -9.79
C PRO A 510 19.33 4.91 -8.93
N VAL A 511 18.09 5.22 -9.32
CA VAL A 511 17.15 6.02 -8.56
C VAL A 511 15.72 5.54 -8.87
N LEU A 512 14.82 5.41 -7.88
CA LEU A 512 13.41 5.07 -8.16
C LEU A 512 12.61 6.29 -8.65
N MET A 513 12.77 7.43 -7.97
CA MET A 513 12.16 8.71 -8.37
C MET A 513 13.17 9.87 -8.33
N GLU A 514 13.20 10.68 -9.38
CA GLU A 514 14.03 11.88 -9.45
C GLU A 514 13.18 13.13 -9.74
N VAL A 515 13.31 14.17 -8.91
CA VAL A 515 12.62 15.46 -9.06
C VAL A 515 13.62 16.54 -9.45
N GLY A 516 13.53 16.98 -10.71
CA GLY A 516 14.54 17.79 -11.37
C GLY A 516 15.73 16.94 -11.81
N PRO A 517 16.33 17.16 -13.00
CA PRO A 517 17.60 16.53 -13.36
C PRO A 517 18.76 17.06 -12.48
N SER A 518 19.89 16.35 -12.47
CA SER A 518 21.12 16.85 -11.86
C SER A 518 21.51 18.23 -12.40
N GLY A 519 21.91 19.14 -11.53
CA GLY A 519 22.22 20.53 -11.88
C GLY A 519 21.00 21.47 -11.96
N SER A 520 19.81 21.01 -11.56
CA SER A 520 18.63 21.86 -11.39
C SER A 520 18.95 23.08 -10.53
N SER A 521 18.46 24.24 -10.96
CA SER A 521 18.81 25.52 -10.33
C SER A 521 17.70 26.58 -10.43
N ALA A 522 16.60 26.28 -11.11
CA ALA A 522 15.45 27.19 -11.17
C ALA A 522 14.85 27.43 -9.79
N ASP A 523 14.35 28.64 -9.53
CA ASP A 523 13.55 28.94 -8.34
C ASP A 523 12.08 28.65 -8.63
N HIS A 524 11.48 27.78 -7.81
CA HIS A 524 10.08 27.38 -7.90
C HIS A 524 9.26 27.88 -6.71
N SER A 525 9.75 28.86 -5.95
CA SER A 525 9.13 29.35 -4.70
C SER A 525 7.65 29.76 -4.86
N ALA A 526 7.27 30.35 -5.99
CA ALA A 526 5.89 30.78 -6.26
C ALA A 526 4.93 29.62 -6.56
N ASN A 527 5.43 28.52 -7.14
CA ASN A 527 4.63 27.35 -7.48
C ASN A 527 5.47 26.08 -7.42
N PRO A 528 5.83 25.63 -6.21
CA PRO A 528 6.75 24.51 -6.05
C PRO A 528 6.10 23.21 -6.49
N THR A 529 6.94 22.29 -6.98
CA THR A 529 6.59 20.88 -7.09
C THR A 529 6.34 20.31 -5.70
N SER A 530 5.29 19.50 -5.55
CA SER A 530 4.92 18.91 -4.25
C SER A 530 4.63 17.42 -4.33
N LEU A 531 5.09 16.69 -3.32
CA LEU A 531 4.97 15.25 -3.17
C LEU A 531 4.11 14.95 -1.94
N HIS A 532 3.02 14.20 -2.10
CA HIS A 532 2.07 13.90 -1.03
C HIS A 532 1.81 12.42 -0.92
N ASP A 533 1.99 11.80 0.25
CA ASP A 533 1.77 10.35 0.41
C ASP A 533 2.53 9.55 -0.66
N VAL A 534 3.79 9.95 -0.89
CA VAL A 534 4.69 9.29 -1.83
C VAL A 534 5.58 8.35 -1.05
N PHE A 535 5.41 7.06 -1.31
CA PHE A 535 6.02 6.00 -0.53
C PHE A 535 7.01 5.22 -1.38
N PHE A 536 8.02 4.62 -0.74
CA PHE A 536 9.04 3.81 -1.41
C PHE A 536 9.27 2.53 -0.62
N ARG A 537 9.35 1.41 -1.35
CA ARG A 537 9.69 0.11 -0.80
C ARG A 537 10.85 -0.52 -1.57
N VAL A 538 11.87 -0.97 -0.85
CA VAL A 538 13.00 -1.74 -1.39
C VAL A 538 13.09 -3.08 -0.67
N GLY A 539 12.53 -4.13 -1.28
CA GLY A 539 12.42 -5.45 -0.65
C GLY A 539 11.01 -5.75 -0.15
N GLY A 540 10.85 -6.85 0.59
CA GLY A 540 9.59 -7.21 1.24
C GLY A 540 8.65 -8.01 0.33
N SER A 541 8.12 -7.39 -0.73
CA SER A 541 7.27 -8.09 -1.73
C SER A 541 8.09 -9.00 -2.65
N VAL A 542 9.16 -8.45 -3.20
CA VAL A 542 10.19 -9.08 -4.05
C VAL A 542 11.58 -8.69 -3.51
N ALA A 543 12.66 -9.31 -4.00
CA ALA A 543 14.04 -8.93 -3.67
C ALA A 543 14.44 -7.61 -4.38
N GLY A 544 13.70 -6.54 -4.07
CA GLY A 544 13.80 -5.24 -4.72
C GLY A 544 15.11 -4.53 -4.39
N LYS A 545 15.69 -3.81 -5.36
CA LYS A 545 16.97 -3.11 -5.21
C LYS A 545 16.90 -1.71 -5.78
N ALA A 546 17.43 -0.74 -5.05
CA ALA A 546 17.59 0.62 -5.55
C ALA A 546 18.79 1.30 -4.88
N THR A 547 19.64 1.99 -5.64
CA THR A 547 20.76 2.72 -5.04
C THR A 547 20.26 3.93 -4.25
N VAL A 548 19.35 4.71 -4.83
CA VAL A 548 18.65 5.81 -4.15
C VAL A 548 17.14 5.64 -4.36
N SER A 549 16.33 5.80 -3.32
CA SER A 549 14.87 5.75 -3.52
C SER A 549 14.33 7.06 -4.07
N LEU A 550 14.64 8.18 -3.43
CA LEU A 550 14.25 9.51 -3.89
C LEU A 550 15.44 10.46 -4.00
N ARG A 551 15.57 11.10 -5.17
CA ARG A 551 16.47 12.24 -5.37
C ARG A 551 15.69 13.51 -5.69
N VAL A 552 15.95 14.57 -4.95
CA VAL A 552 15.32 15.89 -5.12
C VAL A 552 16.40 16.90 -5.52
N ASN A 553 16.45 17.24 -6.80
CA ASN A 553 17.37 18.23 -7.35
C ASN A 553 16.74 19.62 -7.49
N SER A 554 15.45 19.70 -7.84
CA SER A 554 14.75 20.99 -7.97
C SER A 554 14.69 21.74 -6.63
N ASN A 555 14.82 23.06 -6.69
CA ASN A 555 14.66 23.92 -5.53
C ASN A 555 13.19 23.97 -5.08
N ASN A 556 12.98 24.37 -3.82
CA ASN A 556 11.68 24.69 -3.22
C ASN A 556 10.66 23.54 -3.15
N VAL A 557 11.06 22.31 -3.50
CA VAL A 557 10.16 21.14 -3.45
C VAL A 557 9.58 20.97 -2.04
N ILE A 558 8.28 20.67 -1.99
CA ILE A 558 7.56 20.36 -0.76
C ILE A 558 7.31 18.85 -0.71
N GLY A 559 7.96 18.14 0.20
CA GLY A 559 7.56 16.78 0.56
C GLY A 559 6.63 16.81 1.76
N ASP A 560 5.50 16.14 1.63
CA ASP A 560 4.40 16.21 2.57
C ASP A 560 3.85 14.82 2.85
N HIS A 561 4.39 14.19 3.89
CA HIS A 561 4.27 12.77 4.22
C HIS A 561 4.98 11.85 3.22
N MET A 562 6.07 11.26 3.68
CA MET A 562 6.85 10.28 2.92
C MET A 562 7.28 9.14 3.83
N TRP A 563 7.16 7.92 3.34
CA TRP A 563 7.80 6.76 3.94
C TRP A 563 8.71 6.11 2.92
N ILE A 564 10.00 6.14 3.22
CA ILE A 564 11.06 5.65 2.35
C ILE A 564 11.70 4.46 3.06
N TRP A 565 11.30 3.25 2.70
CA TRP A 565 11.55 2.06 3.50
C TRP A 565 12.36 1.02 2.71
N ARG A 566 13.58 0.73 3.18
CA ARG A 566 14.26 -0.52 2.83
C ARG A 566 13.70 -1.60 3.75
N ALA A 567 13.14 -2.66 3.17
CA ALA A 567 12.41 -3.64 3.94
C ALA A 567 13.28 -4.33 5.00
N ASP A 568 12.83 -4.34 6.26
CA ASP A 568 13.40 -5.13 7.36
C ASP A 568 12.71 -6.50 7.50
N HIS A 569 11.52 -6.67 6.90
CA HIS A 569 10.79 -7.95 6.85
C HIS A 569 10.00 -8.10 5.55
N GLY A 570 9.61 -9.34 5.24
CA GLY A 570 8.63 -9.63 4.20
C GLY A 570 8.59 -11.08 3.75
N ASN A 571 8.19 -11.31 2.49
CA ASN A 571 8.12 -12.64 1.90
C ASN A 571 9.46 -13.38 1.98
N GLY A 572 9.43 -14.72 1.97
CA GLY A 572 10.65 -15.53 2.03
C GLY A 572 11.64 -15.16 0.92
N GLY A 573 12.88 -14.84 1.31
CA GLY A 573 13.97 -14.54 0.37
C GLY A 573 13.95 -13.12 -0.23
N THR A 574 13.13 -12.21 0.27
CA THR A 574 13.03 -10.83 -0.26
C THR A 574 13.76 -9.78 0.56
N VAL A 575 14.27 -10.15 1.74
CA VAL A 575 14.95 -9.24 2.68
C VAL A 575 16.27 -9.82 3.18
N GLY A 576 17.28 -8.97 3.25
CA GLY A 576 18.59 -9.26 3.84
C GLY A 576 19.67 -8.34 3.28
N TRP A 577 20.81 -8.28 3.97
CA TRP A 577 21.89 -7.32 3.68
C TRP A 577 22.39 -7.32 2.23
N THR A 578 22.40 -8.48 1.57
CA THR A 578 22.81 -8.64 0.17
C THR A 578 21.63 -8.87 -0.80
N ILE A 579 20.40 -8.90 -0.27
CA ILE A 579 19.18 -9.27 -1.00
C ILE A 579 18.45 -8.02 -1.48
N ASN A 580 17.96 -7.19 -0.58
CA ASN A 580 17.26 -5.95 -0.91
C ASN A 580 18.16 -4.73 -0.69
N THR A 581 19.27 -4.68 -1.44
CA THR A 581 20.27 -3.64 -1.27
C THR A 581 19.71 -2.26 -1.58
N GLY A 582 20.00 -1.29 -0.70
CA GLY A 582 19.74 0.11 -0.98
C GLY A 582 20.64 1.04 -0.20
N ALA A 583 21.33 1.95 -0.90
CA ALA A 583 22.38 2.76 -0.31
C ALA A 583 21.80 3.94 0.48
N ASN A 584 20.94 4.75 -0.14
CA ASN A 584 20.33 5.92 0.50
C ASN A 584 18.82 5.98 0.26
N GLY A 585 18.06 6.41 1.26
CA GLY A 585 16.63 6.62 1.10
C GLY A 585 16.37 7.91 0.32
N LEU A 586 16.87 9.02 0.85
CA LEU A 586 16.64 10.35 0.33
C LEU A 586 17.95 11.11 0.09
N VAL A 587 18.08 11.73 -1.09
CA VAL A 587 19.12 12.70 -1.40
C VAL A 587 18.49 14.02 -1.83
N VAL A 588 18.74 15.09 -1.09
CA VAL A 588 18.23 16.45 -1.38
C VAL A 588 19.38 17.34 -1.83
N ASN A 589 19.39 17.69 -3.11
CA ASN A 589 20.35 18.63 -3.70
C ASN A 589 19.77 20.04 -3.85
N GLY A 590 18.46 20.15 -4.05
CA GLY A 590 17.77 21.43 -4.21
C GLY A 590 17.80 22.29 -2.95
N ASN A 591 17.90 23.61 -3.13
CA ASN A 591 17.79 24.60 -2.08
C ASN A 591 16.33 24.84 -1.68
N ASN A 592 16.10 25.31 -0.45
CA ASN A 592 14.79 25.69 0.09
C ASN A 592 13.73 24.57 0.06
N VAL A 593 14.16 23.31 -0.01
CA VAL A 593 13.29 22.14 0.08
C VAL A 593 12.72 22.03 1.49
N THR A 594 11.42 21.75 1.59
CA THR A 594 10.73 21.59 2.87
C THR A 594 10.09 20.21 2.96
N MET A 595 10.36 19.48 4.04
CA MET A 595 9.80 18.16 4.31
C MET A 595 8.93 18.19 5.56
N TYR A 596 7.70 17.66 5.47
CA TYR A 596 6.81 17.40 6.60
C TYR A 596 6.57 15.91 6.72
N GLY A 597 6.74 15.34 7.93
CA GLY A 597 6.46 13.91 8.16
C GLY A 597 7.37 13.02 7.33
N LEU A 598 8.69 13.13 7.57
CA LEU A 598 9.69 12.36 6.85
C LEU A 598 10.05 11.08 7.63
N PHE A 599 9.68 9.93 7.07
CA PHE A 599 9.99 8.61 7.63
C PHE A 599 10.97 7.90 6.68
N VAL A 600 12.19 7.59 7.12
CA VAL A 600 13.22 6.95 6.27
C VAL A 600 13.96 5.88 7.05
N GLU A 601 13.98 4.63 6.55
CA GLU A 601 14.38 3.49 7.37
C GLU A 601 15.23 2.45 6.64
N HIS A 602 16.18 1.88 7.39
CA HIS A 602 16.99 0.68 7.13
C HIS A 602 17.94 0.67 5.93
N TYR A 603 18.25 1.81 5.31
CA TYR A 603 19.23 1.90 4.22
C TYR A 603 20.65 1.56 4.69
N GLN A 604 21.50 1.11 3.77
CA GLN A 604 22.83 0.59 4.09
C GLN A 604 23.88 1.68 4.32
N GLN A 605 23.63 2.91 3.85
CA GLN A 605 24.47 4.08 4.10
C GLN A 605 23.64 5.18 4.80
N TYR A 606 23.92 6.46 4.54
CA TYR A 606 23.11 7.56 5.07
C TYR A 606 21.66 7.39 4.64
N GLN A 607 20.73 7.47 5.60
CA GLN A 607 19.30 7.31 5.32
C GLN A 607 18.82 8.54 4.54
N VAL A 608 19.22 9.73 5.01
CA VAL A 608 19.01 11.03 4.37
C VAL A 608 20.36 11.72 4.15
N ILE A 609 20.56 12.26 2.95
CA ILE A 609 21.65 13.19 2.62
C ILE A 609 21.03 14.53 2.18
N TRP A 610 21.45 15.61 2.81
CA TRP A 610 21.01 16.96 2.52
C TRP A 610 22.17 17.86 2.09
N ASN A 611 22.20 18.23 0.82
CA ASN A 611 23.24 19.03 0.18
C ASN A 611 22.80 20.47 -0.10
N GLY A 612 21.49 20.73 -0.22
CA GLY A 612 20.95 22.07 -0.50
C GLY A 612 20.84 22.98 0.72
N ASN A 613 21.00 24.28 0.52
CA ASN A 613 20.81 25.31 1.55
C ASN A 613 19.33 25.61 1.80
N GLY A 614 19.00 26.21 2.95
CA GLY A 614 17.64 26.63 3.31
C GLY A 614 16.68 25.47 3.57
N GLY A 615 17.22 24.26 3.74
CA GLY A 615 16.41 23.06 3.95
C GLY A 615 15.66 23.09 5.27
N ARG A 616 14.41 22.60 5.27
CA ARG A 616 13.58 22.52 6.46
C ARG A 616 12.95 21.14 6.62
N THR A 617 13.03 20.57 7.82
CA THR A 617 12.36 19.30 8.14
C THR A 617 11.49 19.44 9.39
N TYR A 618 10.20 19.17 9.26
CA TYR A 618 9.27 19.12 10.38
C TYR A 618 8.82 17.69 10.58
N PHE A 619 9.21 17.12 11.71
CA PHE A 619 9.15 15.70 12.01
C PHE A 619 10.08 14.85 11.15
N PHE A 620 10.93 14.08 11.81
CA PHE A 620 11.71 12.99 11.22
C PHE A 620 11.61 11.74 12.10
N GLN A 621 11.42 10.59 11.48
CA GLN A 621 11.52 9.29 12.12
C GLN A 621 12.44 8.39 11.28
N ASN A 622 13.29 7.66 11.97
CA ASN A 622 14.21 6.71 11.37
C ASN A 622 14.44 5.49 12.26
N GLU A 623 14.60 4.35 11.60
CA GLU A 623 15.28 3.18 12.13
C GLU A 623 16.49 2.82 11.26
N ILE A 624 17.61 2.51 11.90
CA ILE A 624 18.85 2.06 11.25
C ILE A 624 18.71 0.59 10.84
N PRO A 625 19.39 0.09 9.78
CA PRO A 625 19.32 -1.31 9.37
C PRO A 625 19.61 -2.27 10.53
N TYR A 626 18.72 -3.23 10.73
CA TYR A 626 18.88 -4.26 11.77
C TYR A 626 19.91 -5.33 11.38
N ASP A 627 20.12 -5.47 10.07
CA ASP A 627 20.83 -6.55 9.40
C ASP A 627 22.30 -6.22 9.07
N VAL A 628 22.89 -5.23 9.77
CA VAL A 628 24.31 -4.90 9.65
C VAL A 628 25.16 -6.11 10.08
N PRO A 629 26.02 -6.67 9.20
CA PRO A 629 26.76 -7.89 9.52
C PRO A 629 27.82 -7.68 10.61
N ASN A 630 28.58 -6.60 10.51
CA ASN A 630 29.63 -6.23 11.47
C ASN A 630 30.07 -4.77 11.25
N GLN A 631 30.75 -4.22 12.26
CA GLN A 631 31.23 -2.84 12.24
C GLN A 631 32.20 -2.55 11.09
N ALA A 632 33.10 -3.49 10.74
CA ALA A 632 34.12 -3.26 9.72
C ALA A 632 33.52 -3.07 8.33
N SER A 633 32.41 -3.77 8.03
CA SER A 633 31.65 -3.59 6.79
C SER A 633 30.74 -2.36 6.77
N TRP A 634 30.54 -1.70 7.91
CA TRP A 634 29.59 -0.61 8.07
C TRP A 634 30.21 0.55 8.86
N SER A 635 31.02 1.32 8.15
CA SER A 635 31.65 2.55 8.63
C SER A 635 31.61 3.58 7.53
N SER A 636 31.23 4.81 7.89
CA SER A 636 31.43 5.96 7.02
C SER A 636 32.89 6.41 7.11
N GLY A 637 33.42 6.97 6.02
CA GLY A 637 34.82 7.41 5.96
C GLY A 637 35.18 8.41 7.08
N GLY A 638 36.48 8.55 7.39
CA GLY A 638 36.94 9.50 8.41
C GLY A 638 36.87 9.00 9.87
N GLY A 639 36.68 7.69 10.07
CA GLY A 639 36.72 7.06 11.40
C GLY A 639 35.36 6.97 12.11
N ALA A 640 34.27 7.39 11.47
CA ALA A 640 32.93 7.31 12.03
C ALA A 640 32.35 5.88 11.95
N GLN A 641 31.76 5.43 13.06
CA GLN A 641 31.12 4.12 13.16
C GLN A 641 29.71 4.18 12.57
N GLY A 642 29.44 3.40 11.53
CA GLY A 642 28.16 3.42 10.82
C GLY A 642 27.93 4.67 9.96
N TRP A 643 26.70 4.81 9.49
CA TRP A 643 26.24 5.93 8.66
C TRP A 643 25.05 6.60 9.33
N ALA A 644 25.11 7.91 9.51
CA ALA A 644 24.08 8.69 10.19
C ALA A 644 22.69 8.53 9.56
N ALA A 645 21.65 8.62 10.38
CA ALA A 645 20.27 8.70 9.91
C ALA A 645 20.05 9.95 9.05
N TYR A 646 20.66 11.07 9.43
CA TYR A 646 20.51 12.33 8.73
C TYR A 646 21.85 13.03 8.58
N LYS A 647 22.32 13.16 7.34
CA LYS A 647 23.56 13.86 7.01
C LYS A 647 23.24 15.20 6.34
N VAL A 648 23.61 16.30 6.98
CA VAL A 648 23.72 17.62 6.32
C VAL A 648 25.17 17.77 5.83
N ALA A 649 25.34 18.08 4.55
CA ALA A 649 26.67 18.22 3.96
C ALA A 649 27.44 19.40 4.58
N ASN A 650 28.77 19.25 4.69
CA ASN A 650 29.65 20.22 5.34
C ASN A 650 29.64 21.61 4.64
N SER A 651 29.24 21.66 3.38
CA SER A 651 29.10 22.89 2.59
C SER A 651 27.79 23.64 2.82
N VAL A 652 26.83 23.05 3.53
CA VAL A 652 25.54 23.70 3.82
C VAL A 652 25.73 24.76 4.89
N THR A 653 25.20 25.94 4.63
CA THR A 653 25.29 27.12 5.51
C THR A 653 23.98 27.44 6.21
N THR A 654 22.85 26.92 5.73
CA THR A 654 21.53 27.13 6.33
C THR A 654 20.70 25.85 6.26
N HIS A 655 20.19 25.39 7.40
CA HIS A 655 19.30 24.22 7.50
C HIS A 655 18.57 24.26 8.86
N GLU A 656 17.33 23.80 8.94
CA GLU A 656 16.60 23.76 10.20
C GLU A 656 15.65 22.57 10.33
N ALA A 657 15.67 21.87 11.47
CA ALA A 657 14.81 20.70 11.67
C ALA A 657 14.19 20.64 13.07
N TRP A 658 12.96 20.11 13.16
CA TRP A 658 12.18 20.03 14.40
C TRP A 658 11.59 18.65 14.63
N GLY A 659 11.76 18.10 15.83
CA GLY A 659 11.15 16.85 16.27
C GLY A 659 11.71 15.64 15.52
N LEU A 660 12.92 15.21 15.85
CA LEU A 660 13.62 14.14 15.12
C LEU A 660 13.85 12.90 15.99
N GLY A 661 13.54 11.72 15.46
CA GLY A 661 13.80 10.42 16.10
C GLY A 661 14.70 9.54 15.24
N SER A 662 15.66 8.84 15.87
CA SER A 662 16.45 7.79 15.22
C SER A 662 16.67 6.60 16.16
N TYR A 663 16.29 5.40 15.71
CA TYR A 663 16.24 4.19 16.53
C TYR A 663 17.18 3.11 15.99
N CYS A 664 17.73 2.28 16.87
CA CYS A 664 18.49 1.10 16.49
C CYS A 664 17.91 -0.18 17.10
N TYR A 665 17.97 -1.26 16.32
CA TYR A 665 17.71 -2.63 16.76
C TYR A 665 18.66 -3.56 16.01
N PHE A 666 19.95 -3.56 16.35
CA PHE A 666 20.97 -4.36 15.65
C PHE A 666 20.84 -5.86 15.98
N SER A 667 19.72 -6.48 15.59
CA SER A 667 19.37 -7.86 15.91
C SER A 667 20.32 -8.88 15.29
N THR A 668 20.89 -8.57 14.13
CA THR A 668 21.89 -9.45 13.48
C THR A 668 23.24 -9.40 14.19
N ASN A 669 23.65 -8.24 14.68
CA ASN A 669 24.89 -8.09 15.44
C ASN A 669 24.78 -6.96 16.48
N PRO A 670 24.39 -7.28 17.73
CA PRO A 670 24.17 -6.28 18.77
C PRO A 670 25.43 -5.52 19.21
N SER A 671 26.63 -5.96 18.79
CA SER A 671 27.89 -5.27 19.08
C SER A 671 28.17 -4.07 18.16
N VAL A 672 27.39 -3.92 17.09
CA VAL A 672 27.49 -2.76 16.19
C VAL A 672 27.11 -1.48 16.92
N VAL A 673 27.90 -0.44 16.66
CA VAL A 673 27.70 0.91 17.18
C VAL A 673 27.41 1.85 16.01
N LEU A 674 26.37 2.65 16.13
CA LEU A 674 26.22 3.89 15.37
C LEU A 674 26.89 5.01 16.17
N GLY A 675 27.89 5.68 15.59
CA GLY A 675 28.59 6.78 16.23
C GLY A 675 27.66 7.95 16.56
N HIS A 676 26.80 8.32 15.60
CA HIS A 676 25.82 9.39 15.77
C HIS A 676 24.63 9.23 14.84
N SER A 677 23.44 9.61 15.30
CA SER A 677 22.23 9.60 14.46
C SER A 677 22.16 10.78 13.50
N PHE A 678 22.60 11.96 13.93
CA PHE A 678 22.56 13.17 13.12
C PHE A 678 24.00 13.68 12.89
N GLU A 679 24.37 13.95 11.64
CA GLU A 679 25.69 14.45 11.25
C GLU A 679 25.57 15.76 10.49
N VAL A 680 25.98 16.87 11.09
CA VAL A 680 25.69 18.21 10.55
C VAL A 680 26.84 19.20 10.76
N PRO A 681 26.98 20.24 9.92
CA PRO A 681 27.86 21.36 10.19
C PRO A 681 27.49 22.06 11.50
N GLN A 682 28.48 22.36 12.35
CA GLN A 682 28.26 23.15 13.54
C GLN A 682 28.38 24.65 13.21
N THR A 683 27.28 25.25 12.72
CA THR A 683 27.22 26.68 12.38
C THR A 683 25.94 27.30 12.94
N ALA A 684 25.93 28.62 13.18
CA ALA A 684 24.80 29.30 13.81
C ALA A 684 23.46 29.19 13.04
N ASN A 685 23.51 28.81 11.76
CA ASN A 685 22.37 28.76 10.86
C ASN A 685 21.97 27.33 10.45
N VAL A 686 22.65 26.30 10.98
CA VAL A 686 22.26 24.89 10.84
C VAL A 686 21.74 24.43 12.19
N LYS A 687 20.42 24.38 12.35
CA LYS A 687 19.76 24.23 13.65
C LYS A 687 18.88 22.99 13.73
N PHE A 688 18.91 22.30 14.86
CA PHE A 688 18.12 21.11 15.12
C PHE A 688 17.45 21.26 16.49
N HIS A 689 16.16 20.95 16.54
CA HIS A 689 15.32 21.11 17.72
C HIS A 689 14.64 19.78 18.06
N ASN A 690 14.67 19.41 19.33
CA ASN A 690 13.95 18.29 19.91
C ASN A 690 14.29 16.95 19.23
N MET A 691 15.44 16.39 19.59
CA MET A 691 15.95 15.13 19.06
C MET A 691 15.87 14.02 20.11
N VAL A 692 15.53 12.81 19.68
CA VAL A 692 15.52 11.60 20.50
C VAL A 692 16.23 10.46 19.77
N THR A 693 17.03 9.69 20.49
CA THR A 693 17.59 8.42 20.01
C THR A 693 17.16 7.27 20.91
N VAL A 694 16.90 6.10 20.31
CA VAL A 694 16.39 4.93 21.04
C VAL A 694 17.13 3.65 20.65
N SER A 695 17.59 2.88 21.64
CA SER A 695 18.00 1.48 21.46
C SER A 695 16.83 0.59 21.83
N LEU A 696 16.20 -0.02 20.83
CA LEU A 696 14.97 -0.79 21.00
C LEU A 696 15.27 -2.07 21.78
N GLY A 697 14.63 -2.22 22.94
CA GLY A 697 14.91 -3.31 23.88
C GLY A 697 16.36 -3.39 24.34
N GLY A 698 17.13 -2.28 24.24
CA GLY A 698 18.56 -2.27 24.55
C GLY A 698 19.46 -3.00 23.54
N THR A 699 18.94 -3.31 22.35
CA THR A 699 19.67 -4.07 21.32
C THR A 699 20.44 -3.14 20.38
N GLY A 700 21.75 -3.06 20.60
CA GLY A 700 22.62 -2.16 19.85
C GLY A 700 22.88 -0.84 20.56
N THR A 701 23.82 -0.04 20.03
CA THR A 701 24.20 1.25 20.61
C THR A 701 24.18 2.37 19.58
N ILE A 702 23.57 3.49 19.96
CA ILE A 702 23.79 4.81 19.36
C ILE A 702 24.65 5.60 20.36
N ALA A 703 25.90 5.91 20.01
CA ALA A 703 26.84 6.55 20.92
C ALA A 703 26.48 8.02 21.19
N HIS A 704 26.08 8.75 20.16
CA HIS A 704 25.68 10.15 20.24
C HIS A 704 24.38 10.46 19.49
N ILE A 705 23.64 11.47 19.95
CA ILE A 705 22.44 11.93 19.25
C ILE A 705 22.88 12.65 17.97
N ILE A 706 23.70 13.70 18.11
CA ILE A 706 24.11 14.57 17.02
C ILE A 706 25.61 14.88 17.13
N ASN A 707 26.34 14.66 16.03
CA ASN A 707 27.81 14.73 15.98
C ASN A 707 28.43 14.00 17.20
N ASN A 708 29.06 14.73 18.12
CA ASN A 708 29.68 14.17 19.33
C ASN A 708 28.89 14.51 20.62
N THR A 709 27.59 14.82 20.51
CA THR A 709 26.76 15.36 21.59
C THR A 709 25.49 14.54 21.83
N GLY A 710 25.08 14.45 23.10
CA GLY A 710 23.94 13.64 23.54
C GLY A 710 24.27 12.14 23.57
N GLY A 711 23.32 11.32 24.06
CA GLY A 711 23.49 9.88 24.18
C GLY A 711 24.30 9.41 25.40
N PRO A 712 24.66 8.12 25.46
CA PRO A 712 24.30 7.08 24.49
C PRO A 712 22.84 6.60 24.66
N SER A 713 22.31 5.96 23.63
CA SER A 713 21.16 5.06 23.71
C SER A 713 21.65 3.63 23.55
N ASN A 714 21.61 2.83 24.62
CA ASN A 714 22.07 1.45 24.66
C ASN A 714 21.27 0.64 25.69
N SER A 715 21.69 -0.58 26.04
CA SER A 715 21.04 -1.42 27.04
C SER A 715 20.92 -0.84 28.45
N SER A 716 21.68 0.21 28.78
CA SER A 716 21.63 0.87 30.10
C SER A 716 20.70 2.07 30.13
N THR A 717 20.64 2.85 29.06
CA THR A 717 19.87 4.11 29.00
C THR A 717 18.58 3.99 28.20
N ASN A 718 18.53 3.09 27.21
CA ASN A 718 17.50 2.90 26.18
C ASN A 718 17.15 4.14 25.35
N VAL A 719 16.82 5.28 25.97
CA VAL A 719 16.37 6.52 25.32
C VAL A 719 17.29 7.67 25.75
N ALA A 720 17.64 8.54 24.80
CA ALA A 720 18.36 9.78 25.07
C ALA A 720 17.73 10.95 24.30
N ASN A 721 17.65 12.12 24.94
CA ASN A 721 17.04 13.32 24.36
C ASN A 721 18.05 14.47 24.27
N TRP A 722 17.90 15.33 23.26
CA TRP A 722 18.67 16.57 23.12
C TRP A 722 17.80 17.68 22.53
N VAL A 723 17.76 18.84 23.19
CA VAL A 723 16.74 19.86 22.88
C VAL A 723 17.14 20.79 21.73
N ASN A 724 18.39 21.27 21.67
CA ASN A 724 18.82 22.23 20.64
C ASN A 724 20.25 21.95 20.19
N PHE A 725 20.54 22.14 18.91
CA PHE A 725 21.89 22.06 18.36
C PHE A 725 22.07 23.03 17.17
N PRO A 726 23.23 23.69 17.01
CA PRO A 726 24.23 23.88 18.05
C PRO A 726 23.68 24.67 19.23
#